data_AF-A0A524G1R5-F1
#
_entry.id   AF-A0A524G1R5-F1
#
_cell.length_a   1.000
_cell.length_b   1.000
_cell.length_c   1.000
_cell.angle_alpha   90.00
_cell.angle_beta   90.00
_cell.angle_gamma   90.00
#
_symmetry.space_group_name_H-M   'P 1'
#
loop_
_entity.id
_entity.type
_entity.pdbx_description
1 polymer ?
#
loop_
_entity_poly.entity_id
_entity_poly.type
_entity_poly.pdbx_seq_one_letter_code
_entity_poly.pdbx_strand_id
1 'polypeptide(L)'
;MATQPKIAPLPSNAPPFAHEFTKRMRMRKDVTKPPSVRQTQSIPMLLSARFFRNGKLTLDDFLDAAVYTTFPPDQKIAREIAEDILLGREKEPKKPDEQAMVAKIPAVKTDALAKVMDQIKREQELAKVIKKDKVEAGYEYLLELRKEQDKSLYNASKDYLTDGEIVLRGITSNEELKETASAELMDKFGDLSSQDMQNSQILDCLDQVCDSPNAAEQIAASSLRGDKDIQEQFSDLSRRDTSTAARALRHMEEMGTLTPEQQKEMDQKLQDDLDDLSEVADYARELGRVPDNIDKHIKEAAQKFSLSDAAEFARNIKESTGIDIMDDLLEQYDLQYDSGADQNVDLRQLAENARQSDSWKSLVEKEAQSVLASADSRSSPSDFLRSSLAQNQQHEKNLPSQDTKKQWDKAMQKFADGAVERSPTKSHLRQTVKHASRLGQVPSEKAIREAGERLNMTEEEILELINPSFEVIKKLIQAGVNDFERLHNLMSSAGLSPQQLRQLGDMAAEQGNQGALGAVAHEDLHAALGTAGSGYRPRYGRPSYGAQQGPGPGTGQPDKDRVDLAFGGLLGGPATNIIKIWYTYRDELPPDLKKRLLEIAKRLLIDLGMRYARQTMGSSMLGGIQESTTVRPFRIGDDIDLINLEETIDALLAQGRTNFKIIETSDFLVTETYQGHRAFYWALDKSGSMDAPKKLGMLAISVMAGLYGIKKDDFGVVLFDNMTHVVKEISQRTVAVEKVAADLLEARAGGGTGGQESIRLALRNFEDSKAKEKIFIFATDMYLSDQKICEDLVERMKPLGIKLIVLVPTGEHNPQAAHELAKKGHGVVLDIDSIDELPAKLLRVTNY
;
A
#
# COMPACT_ATOMS: atom_id res chain seq x y z
N MET A 1 -27.36 6.53 68.81
CA MET A 1 -28.69 6.72 68.19
C MET A 1 -28.48 6.70 66.69
N ALA A 2 -29.01 5.70 65.99
CA ALA A 2 -28.81 5.52 64.56
C ALA A 2 -29.52 6.66 63.80
N THR A 3 -28.74 7.59 63.26
CA THR A 3 -29.22 8.64 62.35
C THR A 3 -29.80 7.97 61.11
N GLN A 4 -31.10 8.13 60.87
CA GLN A 4 -31.73 7.67 59.65
C GLN A 4 -31.02 8.30 58.43
N PRO A 5 -30.72 7.53 57.37
CA PRO A 5 -30.04 8.06 56.19
C PRO A 5 -30.93 9.10 55.51
N LYS A 6 -30.33 10.23 55.09
CA LYS A 6 -31.04 11.35 54.42
C LYS A 6 -31.51 10.96 53.01
N ILE A 7 -30.86 9.96 52.41
CA ILE A 7 -31.16 9.46 51.06
C ILE A 7 -31.58 7.99 51.16
N ALA A 8 -32.79 7.68 50.68
CA ALA A 8 -33.22 6.30 50.51
C ALA A 8 -32.48 5.67 49.32
N PRO A 9 -32.01 4.40 49.40
CA PRO A 9 -31.29 3.75 48.31
C PRO A 9 -32.27 3.30 47.20
N LEU A 10 -32.81 4.28 46.49
CA LEU A 10 -33.73 4.12 45.37
C LEU A 10 -33.07 4.66 44.09
N PRO A 11 -33.35 4.09 42.91
CA PRO A 11 -32.79 4.57 41.64
C PRO A 11 -33.07 6.05 41.38
N SER A 12 -34.24 6.55 41.80
CA SER A 12 -34.62 7.97 41.69
C SER A 12 -33.68 8.92 42.42
N ASN A 13 -32.97 8.43 43.44
CA ASN A 13 -32.03 9.24 44.23
C ASN A 13 -30.59 9.20 43.70
N ALA A 14 -30.29 8.40 42.67
CA ALA A 14 -28.95 8.30 42.10
C ALA A 14 -28.50 9.59 41.38
N PRO A 15 -29.31 10.27 40.55
CA PRO A 15 -28.94 11.55 39.95
C PRO A 15 -28.70 12.70 40.96
N PRO A 16 -29.59 12.96 41.94
CA PRO A 16 -29.34 14.04 42.91
C PRO A 16 -28.15 13.74 43.83
N PHE A 17 -27.92 12.47 44.20
CA PHE A 17 -26.72 12.07 44.93
C PHE A 17 -25.44 12.34 44.12
N ALA A 18 -25.40 11.92 42.86
CA ALA A 18 -24.24 12.10 41.99
C ALA A 18 -23.90 13.59 41.76
N HIS A 19 -24.92 14.44 41.63
CA HIS A 19 -24.75 15.88 41.49
C HIS A 19 -24.17 16.52 42.76
N GLU A 20 -24.73 16.21 43.93
CA GLU A 20 -24.26 16.76 45.21
C GLU A 20 -22.84 16.25 45.54
N PHE A 21 -22.55 14.99 45.25
CA PHE A 21 -21.23 14.38 45.43
C PHE A 21 -20.15 15.07 44.59
N THR A 22 -20.37 15.23 43.28
CA THR A 22 -19.38 15.88 42.41
C THR A 22 -19.20 17.36 42.73
N LYS A 23 -20.26 18.04 43.16
CA LYS A 23 -20.20 19.42 43.65
C LYS A 23 -19.32 19.52 44.90
N ARG A 24 -19.52 18.69 45.92
CA ARG A 24 -18.72 18.70 47.16
C ARG A 24 -17.25 18.32 46.92
N MET A 25 -17.00 17.33 46.08
CA MET A 25 -15.64 16.96 45.65
C MET A 25 -14.90 18.11 44.96
N ARG A 26 -15.57 18.90 44.11
CA ARG A 26 -14.95 20.06 43.45
C ARG A 26 -14.65 21.23 44.38
N MET A 27 -15.35 21.34 45.51
CA MET A 27 -15.19 22.42 46.49
C MET A 27 -14.07 22.13 47.50
N ARG A 28 -13.57 20.90 47.57
CA ARG A 28 -12.51 20.47 48.49
C ARG A 28 -11.12 20.76 47.91
N LYS A 29 -10.30 21.50 48.67
CA LYS A 29 -8.96 21.96 48.24
C LYS A 29 -7.90 20.86 48.26
N ASP A 30 -8.17 19.77 48.97
CA ASP A 30 -7.33 18.58 49.15
C ASP A 30 -7.58 17.49 48.11
N VAL A 31 -8.50 17.71 47.15
CA VAL A 31 -8.71 16.81 46.00
C VAL A 31 -7.65 17.08 44.95
N THR A 32 -6.85 16.06 44.63
CA THR A 32 -5.76 16.16 43.66
C THR A 32 -6.26 16.29 42.22
N LYS A 33 -7.36 15.63 41.87
CA LYS A 33 -7.97 15.72 40.53
C LYS A 33 -9.47 16.02 40.62
N PRO A 34 -9.93 17.23 40.25
CA PRO A 34 -11.34 17.58 40.34
C PRO A 34 -12.19 16.67 39.42
N PRO A 35 -13.34 16.17 39.90
CA PRO A 35 -14.15 15.21 39.15
C PRO A 35 -14.75 15.84 37.90
N SER A 36 -14.70 15.14 36.76
CA SER A 36 -15.24 15.62 35.49
C SER A 36 -16.78 15.54 35.44
N VAL A 37 -17.41 16.22 34.48
CA VAL A 37 -18.87 16.13 34.27
C VAL A 37 -19.30 14.68 33.99
N ARG A 38 -18.44 13.89 33.35
CA ARG A 38 -18.69 12.46 33.06
C ARG A 38 -18.89 11.63 34.33
N GLN A 39 -18.22 11.98 35.43
CA GLN A 39 -18.39 11.26 36.70
C GLN A 39 -19.81 11.41 37.27
N THR A 40 -20.48 12.53 36.99
CA THR A 40 -21.90 12.74 37.38
C THR A 40 -22.84 11.80 36.63
N GLN A 41 -22.44 11.29 35.46
CA GLN A 41 -23.18 10.32 34.66
C GLN A 41 -22.79 8.87 35.01
N SER A 42 -21.51 8.61 35.29
CA SER A 42 -21.01 7.27 35.62
C SER A 42 -21.59 6.71 36.91
N ILE A 43 -21.83 7.54 37.94
CA ILE A 43 -22.42 7.10 39.22
C ILE A 43 -23.86 6.56 39.02
N PRO A 44 -24.80 7.31 38.39
CA PRO A 44 -26.13 6.79 38.10
C PRO A 44 -26.13 5.57 37.17
N MET A 45 -25.24 5.51 36.18
CA MET A 45 -25.14 4.35 35.28
C MET A 45 -24.74 3.08 36.04
N LEU A 46 -23.74 3.16 36.93
CA LEU A 46 -23.28 2.03 37.72
C LEU A 46 -24.37 1.58 38.72
N LEU A 47 -25.07 2.52 39.35
CA LEU A 47 -26.20 2.22 40.23
C LEU A 47 -27.37 1.60 39.47
N SER A 48 -27.68 2.08 38.27
CA SER A 48 -28.75 1.50 37.43
C SER A 48 -28.40 0.06 37.04
N ALA A 49 -27.15 -0.21 36.64
CA ALA A 49 -26.69 -1.55 36.32
C ALA A 49 -26.77 -2.50 37.54
N ARG A 50 -26.39 -2.03 38.75
CA ARG A 50 -26.54 -2.81 39.99
C ARG A 50 -28.02 -3.06 40.34
N PHE A 51 -28.89 -2.08 40.13
CA PHE A 51 -30.33 -2.24 40.35
C PHE A 51 -30.96 -3.25 39.39
N PHE A 52 -30.67 -3.19 38.09
CA PHE A 52 -31.17 -4.17 37.12
C PHE A 52 -30.68 -5.60 37.42
N ARG A 53 -29.46 -5.72 37.96
CA ARG A 53 -28.89 -7.03 38.31
C ARG A 53 -29.44 -7.61 39.62
N ASN A 54 -29.59 -6.77 40.65
CA ASN A 54 -29.88 -7.23 42.02
C ASN A 54 -31.32 -6.95 42.47
N GLY A 55 -32.11 -6.20 41.69
CA GLY A 55 -33.49 -5.81 41.97
C GLY A 55 -33.67 -4.78 43.09
N LYS A 56 -32.60 -4.38 43.79
CA LYS A 56 -32.59 -3.39 44.87
C LYS A 56 -31.22 -2.72 44.97
N LEU A 57 -31.17 -1.52 45.56
CA LEU A 57 -29.94 -0.83 45.90
C LEU A 57 -29.77 -0.77 47.43
N THR A 58 -28.52 -0.79 47.89
CA THR A 58 -28.15 -0.51 49.28
C THR A 58 -27.44 0.85 49.38
N LEU A 59 -27.22 1.34 50.60
CA LEU A 59 -26.40 2.55 50.80
C LEU A 59 -24.93 2.31 50.42
N ASP A 60 -24.45 1.07 50.62
CA ASP A 60 -23.10 0.67 50.22
C ASP A 60 -22.93 0.75 48.70
N ASP A 61 -23.98 0.48 47.92
CA ASP A 61 -23.93 0.63 46.46
C ASP A 61 -23.67 2.09 46.03
N PHE A 62 -24.27 3.05 46.73
CA PHE A 62 -24.06 4.49 46.48
C PHE A 62 -22.64 4.93 46.85
N LEU A 63 -22.14 4.42 47.97
CA LEU A 63 -20.80 4.70 48.47
C LEU A 63 -19.74 4.10 47.54
N ASP A 64 -19.88 2.83 47.16
CA ASP A 64 -19.03 2.15 46.19
C ASP A 64 -19.01 2.86 44.84
N ALA A 65 -20.17 3.26 44.32
CA ALA A 65 -20.26 3.94 43.04
C ALA A 65 -19.53 5.28 43.05
N ALA A 66 -19.62 6.05 44.14
CA ALA A 66 -18.88 7.28 44.31
C ALA A 66 -17.35 7.05 44.41
N VAL A 67 -16.93 6.01 45.13
CA VAL A 67 -15.51 5.68 45.33
C VAL A 67 -14.87 5.13 44.05
N TYR A 68 -15.48 4.13 43.41
CA TYR A 68 -14.91 3.47 42.22
C TYR A 68 -14.85 4.38 40.99
N THR A 69 -15.71 5.39 40.93
CA THR A 69 -15.67 6.38 39.84
C THR A 69 -14.71 7.54 40.12
N THR A 70 -14.09 7.59 41.32
CA THR A 70 -13.14 8.63 41.71
C THR A 70 -11.69 8.18 41.52
N PHE A 71 -10.81 9.13 41.19
CA PHE A 71 -9.38 8.94 41.03
C PHE A 71 -8.75 8.28 42.28
N PRO A 72 -7.90 7.23 42.15
CA PRO A 72 -7.49 6.38 43.28
C PRO A 72 -6.91 7.10 44.51
N PRO A 73 -6.03 8.12 44.36
CA PRO A 73 -5.53 8.89 45.51
C PRO A 73 -6.62 9.64 46.30
N ASP A 74 -7.70 10.06 45.62
CA ASP A 74 -8.80 10.83 46.21
C ASP A 74 -9.94 9.95 46.74
N GLN A 75 -9.84 8.61 46.65
CA GLN A 75 -10.90 7.69 47.05
C GLN A 75 -11.23 7.73 48.54
N LYS A 76 -10.24 8.03 49.39
CA LYS A 76 -10.48 8.24 50.84
C LYS A 76 -11.35 9.48 51.08
N ILE A 77 -11.10 10.56 50.34
CA ILE A 77 -11.86 11.81 50.39
C ILE A 77 -13.27 11.61 49.81
N ALA A 78 -13.38 10.86 48.71
CA ALA A 78 -14.65 10.48 48.11
C ALA A 78 -15.53 9.67 49.06
N ARG A 79 -14.96 8.70 49.78
CA ARG A 79 -15.71 7.94 50.78
C ARG A 79 -16.27 8.84 51.88
N GLU A 80 -15.44 9.74 52.44
CA GLU A 80 -15.87 10.70 53.46
C GLU A 80 -17.04 11.58 52.97
N ILE A 81 -16.94 12.12 51.75
CA ILE A 81 -17.99 13.00 51.18
C ILE A 81 -19.26 12.22 50.86
N ALA A 82 -19.14 11.01 50.32
CA ALA A 82 -20.28 10.14 50.05
C ALA A 82 -21.01 9.76 51.35
N GLU A 83 -20.27 9.40 52.41
CA GLU A 83 -20.82 9.13 53.73
C GLU A 83 -21.52 10.37 54.32
N ASP A 84 -20.91 11.55 54.23
CA ASP A 84 -21.51 12.79 54.72
C ASP A 84 -22.82 13.14 54.00
N ILE A 85 -22.91 12.86 52.70
CA ILE A 85 -24.14 13.07 51.92
C ILE A 85 -25.21 12.05 52.30
N LEU A 86 -24.86 10.76 52.41
CA LEU A 86 -25.79 9.69 52.76
C LEU A 86 -26.30 9.82 54.21
N LEU A 87 -25.45 10.27 55.12
CA LEU A 87 -25.76 10.48 56.55
C LEU A 87 -26.26 11.89 56.88
N GLY A 88 -26.22 12.83 55.94
CA GLY A 88 -26.81 14.17 56.07
C GLY A 88 -26.02 15.16 56.94
N ARG A 89 -24.69 15.08 56.98
CA ARG A 89 -23.83 16.02 57.72
C ARG A 89 -23.58 17.27 56.86
N GLU A 90 -24.02 18.44 57.32
CA GLU A 90 -23.86 19.73 56.61
C GLU A 90 -22.68 20.54 57.18
N LYS A 91 -21.84 21.10 56.29
CA LYS A 91 -20.89 22.18 56.57
C LYS A 91 -21.12 23.30 55.55
N GLU A 92 -21.46 24.49 56.06
CA GLU A 92 -21.70 25.71 55.26
C GLU A 92 -20.40 26.25 54.63
N PRO A 93 -20.44 26.72 53.36
CA PRO A 93 -19.45 27.64 52.84
C PRO A 93 -20.05 29.02 52.49
N LYS A 94 -19.26 30.06 52.84
CA LYS A 94 -19.49 31.50 52.64
C LYS A 94 -19.52 31.93 51.17
N LYS A 95 -20.35 32.94 50.87
CA LYS A 95 -20.46 33.68 49.60
C LYS A 95 -19.23 34.54 49.29
N PRO A 96 -18.97 34.79 47.99
CA PRO A 96 -18.67 36.15 47.52
C PRO A 96 -19.58 36.61 46.38
N ASP A 97 -19.68 37.94 46.29
CA ASP A 97 -20.64 38.75 45.56
C ASP A 97 -20.54 38.79 44.02
N GLU A 98 -21.69 39.13 43.43
CA GLU A 98 -21.91 39.59 42.07
C GLU A 98 -21.46 41.05 41.86
N GLN A 99 -21.06 41.37 40.62
CA GLN A 99 -21.43 42.60 39.87
C GLN A 99 -20.90 42.42 38.43
N ALA A 100 -21.75 42.17 37.43
CA ALA A 100 -22.55 43.12 36.61
C ALA A 100 -22.01 43.04 35.15
N MET A 101 -22.75 42.45 34.21
CA MET A 101 -23.68 43.11 33.25
C MET A 101 -22.98 44.17 32.35
N VAL A 102 -23.12 44.28 31.02
CA VAL A 102 -24.06 43.77 30.00
C VAL A 102 -23.49 44.02 28.58
N ALA A 103 -24.02 43.23 27.64
CA ALA A 103 -23.92 43.15 26.19
C ALA A 103 -23.90 44.44 25.32
N LYS A 104 -23.31 44.37 24.10
CA LYS A 104 -24.01 44.14 22.80
C LYS A 104 -23.06 44.22 21.58
N ILE A 105 -23.30 43.32 20.62
CA ILE A 105 -22.76 43.19 19.24
C ILE A 105 -23.69 44.04 18.32
N PRO A 106 -23.25 44.70 17.20
CA PRO A 106 -22.99 43.98 15.93
C PRO A 106 -22.07 44.57 14.84
N ALA A 107 -21.60 43.62 14.00
CA ALA A 107 -21.32 43.67 12.54
C ALA A 107 -20.14 44.52 12.01
N VAL A 108 -19.37 44.18 10.97
CA VAL A 108 -18.90 42.96 10.25
C VAL A 108 -17.92 43.50 9.17
N LYS A 109 -16.94 42.67 8.75
CA LYS A 109 -16.01 42.75 7.59
C LYS A 109 -14.76 43.66 7.69
N THR A 110 -13.64 43.08 8.14
CA THR A 110 -12.27 43.61 7.89
C THR A 110 -11.22 42.49 7.71
N ASP A 111 -11.57 41.35 7.12
CA ASP A 111 -10.69 40.16 7.19
C ASP A 111 -9.54 40.11 6.15
N ALA A 112 -9.47 41.06 5.22
CA ALA A 112 -8.30 41.22 4.32
C ALA A 112 -7.30 42.25 4.85
N LEU A 113 -7.78 43.35 5.45
CA LEU A 113 -6.92 44.37 6.05
C LEU A 113 -6.34 43.89 7.38
N ALA A 114 -7.07 43.08 8.15
CA ALA A 114 -6.58 42.50 9.41
C ALA A 114 -5.45 41.48 9.18
N LYS A 115 -5.50 40.67 8.11
CA LYS A 115 -4.39 39.77 7.76
C LYS A 115 -3.13 40.51 7.32
N VAL A 116 -3.28 41.56 6.52
CA VAL A 116 -2.14 42.41 6.12
C VAL A 116 -1.62 43.21 7.32
N MET A 117 -2.49 43.70 8.21
CA MET A 117 -2.09 44.41 9.43
C MET A 117 -1.52 43.48 10.50
N ASP A 118 -1.92 42.22 10.59
CA ASP A 118 -1.33 41.22 11.48
C ASP A 118 0.01 40.71 10.93
N GLN A 119 0.16 40.65 9.61
CA GLN A 119 1.45 40.38 8.97
C GLN A 119 2.41 41.57 9.17
N ILE A 120 1.95 42.81 8.95
CA ILE A 120 2.73 44.02 9.24
C ILE A 120 3.00 44.15 10.74
N LYS A 121 2.07 43.80 11.64
CA LYS A 121 2.31 43.81 13.09
C LYS A 121 3.27 42.72 13.52
N ARG A 122 3.23 41.51 12.93
CA ARG A 122 4.24 40.46 13.18
C ARG A 122 5.60 40.84 12.64
N GLU A 123 5.69 41.40 11.44
CA GLU A 123 6.93 41.92 10.86
C GLU A 123 7.45 43.15 11.63
N GLN A 124 6.58 44.02 12.15
CA GLN A 124 6.94 45.13 13.02
C GLN A 124 7.24 44.70 14.47
N GLU A 125 6.68 43.59 14.97
CA GLU A 125 7.05 43.01 16.27
C GLU A 125 8.38 42.26 16.17
N LEU A 126 8.66 41.55 15.07
CA LEU A 126 9.98 41.01 14.72
C LEU A 126 11.02 42.14 14.54
N ALA A 127 10.65 43.23 13.86
CA ALA A 127 11.52 44.41 13.73
C ALA A 127 11.70 45.21 15.03
N LYS A 128 10.82 45.04 16.04
CA LYS A 128 10.97 45.61 17.39
C LYS A 128 11.88 44.79 18.30
N VAL A 129 12.13 43.52 17.98
CA VAL A 129 13.12 42.66 18.67
C VAL A 129 14.54 42.93 18.16
N ILE A 130 14.67 43.46 16.95
CA ILE A 130 15.95 43.90 16.39
C ILE A 130 16.36 45.22 17.06
N LYS A 131 17.37 45.18 17.93
CA LYS A 131 18.03 46.38 18.44
C LYS A 131 18.71 47.08 17.25
N LYS A 132 18.07 48.14 16.73
CA LYS A 132 18.53 48.88 15.53
C LYS A 132 20.01 49.27 15.61
N ASP A 133 20.47 49.68 16.79
CA ASP A 133 21.85 50.05 17.08
C ASP A 133 22.83 48.86 16.96
N LYS A 134 22.40 47.64 17.28
CA LYS A 134 23.22 46.42 17.15
C LYS A 134 23.37 45.97 15.70
N VAL A 135 22.31 46.09 14.89
CA VAL A 135 22.34 45.75 13.46
C VAL A 135 23.20 46.72 12.67
N GLU A 136 23.15 48.00 13.01
CA GLU A 136 24.02 49.01 12.39
C GLU A 136 25.50 48.73 12.72
N ALA A 137 25.82 48.47 13.99
CA ALA A 137 27.18 48.11 14.40
C ALA A 137 27.67 46.80 13.77
N GLY A 138 26.82 45.76 13.67
CA GLY A 138 27.17 44.50 13.01
C GLY A 138 27.37 44.63 11.50
N TYR A 139 26.64 45.54 10.85
CA TYR A 139 26.82 45.84 9.43
C TYR A 139 28.11 46.61 9.16
N GLU A 140 28.47 47.57 10.02
CA GLU A 140 29.74 48.28 9.94
C GLU A 140 30.93 47.33 10.11
N TYR A 141 30.88 46.48 11.14
CA TYR A 141 31.90 45.45 11.36
C TYR A 141 32.04 44.49 10.17
N LEU A 142 30.93 44.00 9.59
CA LEU A 142 30.98 43.14 8.41
C LEU A 142 31.66 43.81 7.20
N LEU A 143 31.47 45.12 7.01
CA LEU A 143 32.13 45.89 5.95
C LEU A 143 33.63 46.06 6.20
N GLU A 144 34.05 46.19 7.46
CA GLU A 144 35.46 46.23 7.85
C GLU A 144 36.13 44.88 7.62
N LEU A 145 35.51 43.80 8.11
CA LEU A 145 35.96 42.42 7.95
C LEU A 145 36.17 42.03 6.47
N ARG A 146 35.33 42.53 5.56
CA ARG A 146 35.49 42.30 4.10
C ARG A 146 36.63 43.08 3.45
N LYS A 147 37.05 44.18 4.06
CA LYS A 147 38.13 45.05 3.56
C LYS A 147 39.50 44.62 4.06
N GLU A 148 39.57 43.75 5.07
CA GLU A 148 40.83 43.18 5.56
C GLU A 148 41.57 42.43 4.44
N GLN A 149 42.90 42.52 4.45
CA GLN A 149 43.75 41.82 3.49
C GLN A 149 43.79 40.32 3.77
N ASP A 150 43.79 39.95 5.05
CA ASP A 150 43.66 38.56 5.48
C ASP A 150 42.16 38.22 5.58
N LYS A 151 41.72 37.26 4.76
CA LYS A 151 40.33 36.81 4.72
C LYS A 151 40.13 35.47 5.43
N SER A 152 41.15 34.94 6.10
CA SER A 152 41.11 33.64 6.77
C SER A 152 39.95 33.57 7.77
N LEU A 153 39.84 34.56 8.67
CA LEU A 153 38.78 34.63 9.67
C LEU A 153 37.39 34.76 9.05
N TYR A 154 37.25 35.63 8.03
CA TYR A 154 35.98 35.79 7.32
C TYR A 154 35.54 34.49 6.62
N ASN A 155 36.47 33.81 5.93
CA ASN A 155 36.18 32.58 5.22
C ASN A 155 35.84 31.44 6.19
N ALA A 156 36.62 31.26 7.26
CA ALA A 156 36.35 30.24 8.28
C ALA A 156 35.00 30.47 8.99
N SER A 157 34.67 31.72 9.32
CA SER A 157 33.40 32.05 10.00
C SER A 157 32.18 31.83 9.10
N LYS A 158 32.33 31.96 7.78
CA LYS A 158 31.23 31.85 6.81
C LYS A 158 30.65 30.43 6.70
N ASP A 159 31.41 29.42 7.07
CA ASP A 159 30.94 28.02 7.10
C ASP A 159 29.96 27.75 8.26
N TYR A 160 29.84 28.69 9.20
CA TYR A 160 28.97 28.60 10.38
C TYR A 160 27.97 29.74 10.50
N LEU A 161 28.34 30.95 10.05
CA LEU A 161 27.53 32.15 10.15
C LEU A 161 27.35 32.81 8.80
N THR A 162 26.10 33.07 8.43
CA THR A 162 25.79 33.92 7.26
C THR A 162 26.08 35.38 7.56
N ASP A 163 26.32 36.17 6.51
CA ASP A 163 26.44 37.63 6.63
C ASP A 163 25.23 38.26 7.36
N GLY A 164 24.04 37.69 7.13
CA GLY A 164 22.81 38.11 7.79
C GLY A 164 22.83 37.84 9.29
N GLU A 165 23.38 36.71 9.73
CA GLU A 165 23.49 36.36 11.15
C GLU A 165 24.52 37.21 11.88
N ILE A 166 25.66 37.51 11.25
CA ILE A 166 26.67 38.43 11.81
C ILE A 166 26.01 39.79 12.11
N VAL A 167 25.22 40.29 11.17
CA VAL A 167 24.49 41.57 11.28
C VAL A 167 23.35 41.49 12.31
N LEU A 168 22.50 40.46 12.24
CA LEU A 168 21.31 40.32 13.10
C LEU A 168 21.67 40.02 14.56
N ARG A 169 22.73 39.25 14.81
CA ARG A 169 23.26 39.01 16.16
C ARG A 169 24.01 40.24 16.71
N GLY A 170 24.42 41.15 15.82
CA GLY A 170 25.07 42.41 16.15
C GLY A 170 26.49 42.20 16.63
N ILE A 171 27.24 41.34 15.93
CA ILE A 171 28.64 41.02 16.20
C ILE A 171 29.50 42.22 15.83
N THR A 172 30.37 42.67 16.74
CA THR A 172 31.10 43.95 16.59
C THR A 172 32.62 43.82 16.60
N SER A 173 33.16 42.62 16.83
CA SER A 173 34.60 42.40 16.92
C SER A 173 35.00 41.00 16.45
N ASN A 174 36.29 40.83 16.13
CA ASN A 174 36.87 39.53 15.77
C ASN A 174 36.74 38.51 16.91
N GLU A 175 36.85 38.94 18.17
CA GLU A 175 36.67 38.07 19.34
C GLU A 175 35.23 37.56 19.43
N GLU A 176 34.24 38.44 19.28
CA GLU A 176 32.81 38.08 19.32
C GLU A 176 32.41 37.20 18.12
N LEU A 177 33.02 37.42 16.96
CA LEU A 177 32.84 36.57 15.78
C LEU A 177 33.41 35.16 16.01
N LYS A 178 34.63 35.07 16.53
CA LYS A 178 35.27 33.78 16.86
C LYS A 178 34.47 33.02 17.91
N GLU A 179 34.03 33.68 18.98
CA GLU A 179 33.20 33.07 20.02
C GLU A 179 31.88 32.53 19.45
N THR A 180 31.20 33.31 18.62
CA THR A 180 29.91 32.91 18.05
C THR A 180 30.07 31.79 17.02
N ALA A 181 31.06 31.89 16.12
CA ALA A 181 31.30 30.86 15.10
C ALA A 181 31.84 29.56 15.70
N SER A 182 32.70 29.64 16.73
CA SER A 182 33.18 28.44 17.43
C SER A 182 32.08 27.72 18.19
N ALA A 183 31.11 28.45 18.77
CA ALA A 183 29.94 27.82 19.40
C ALA A 183 29.12 27.01 18.37
N GLU A 184 28.85 27.58 17.20
CA GLU A 184 28.13 26.88 16.11
C GLU A 184 28.94 25.71 15.52
N LEU A 185 30.27 25.80 15.52
CA LEU A 185 31.15 24.68 15.16
C LEU A 185 31.05 23.55 16.19
N MET A 186 31.10 23.86 17.50
CA MET A 186 31.01 22.85 18.56
C MET A 186 29.68 22.09 18.55
N ASP A 187 28.59 22.72 18.11
CA ASP A 187 27.30 22.05 17.92
C ASP A 187 27.33 20.96 16.83
N LYS A 188 28.39 20.91 15.99
CA LYS A 188 28.61 19.88 14.96
C LYS A 188 29.51 18.72 15.40
N PHE A 189 29.91 18.64 16.68
CA PHE A 189 30.73 17.53 17.18
C PHE A 189 30.13 16.16 16.85
N GLY A 190 30.95 15.26 16.33
CA GLY A 190 30.54 13.95 15.82
C GLY A 190 30.57 13.86 14.29
N ASP A 191 30.37 14.99 13.60
CA ASP A 191 30.30 15.11 12.15
C ASP A 191 31.25 16.20 11.59
N LEU A 192 32.34 16.53 12.30
CA LEU A 192 33.29 17.54 11.83
C LEU A 192 34.07 17.08 10.60
N SER A 193 34.16 17.96 9.60
CA SER A 193 35.04 17.76 8.44
C SER A 193 36.48 18.20 8.74
N SER A 194 37.42 17.81 7.86
CA SER A 194 38.81 18.28 7.91
C SER A 194 38.90 19.80 7.82
N GLN A 195 38.00 20.42 7.04
CA GLN A 195 37.90 21.88 6.95
C GLN A 195 37.40 22.48 8.26
N ASP A 196 36.47 21.84 8.96
CA ASP A 196 36.01 22.32 10.27
C ASP A 196 37.14 22.30 11.31
N MET A 197 37.96 21.27 11.32
CA MET A 197 39.14 21.19 12.20
C MET A 197 40.16 22.27 11.87
N GLN A 198 40.43 22.55 10.59
CA GLN A 198 41.27 23.68 10.18
C GLN A 198 40.67 25.03 10.57
N ASN A 199 39.36 25.20 10.40
CA ASN A 199 38.64 26.41 10.82
C ASN A 199 38.74 26.61 12.33
N SER A 200 38.74 25.55 13.13
CA SER A 200 38.87 25.66 14.60
C SER A 200 40.19 26.31 15.05
N GLN A 201 41.28 26.15 14.28
CA GLN A 201 42.54 26.83 14.55
C GLN A 201 42.44 28.35 14.30
N ILE A 202 41.69 28.76 13.29
CA ILE A 202 41.45 30.18 12.96
C ILE A 202 40.48 30.82 13.95
N LEU A 203 39.48 30.06 14.41
CA LEU A 203 38.46 30.48 15.37
C LEU A 203 38.92 30.42 16.83
N ASP A 204 40.20 30.13 17.10
CA ASP A 204 40.80 29.97 18.43
C ASP A 204 40.08 28.95 19.32
N CYS A 205 39.54 27.88 18.73
CA CYS A 205 38.81 26.83 19.45
C CYS A 205 39.34 25.40 19.22
N LEU A 206 40.57 25.26 18.72
CA LEU A 206 41.20 23.96 18.43
C LEU A 206 41.34 23.09 19.69
N ASP A 207 41.67 23.66 20.84
CA ASP A 207 41.82 22.91 22.09
C ASP A 207 40.51 22.22 22.50
N GLN A 208 39.37 22.86 22.27
CA GLN A 208 38.04 22.30 22.52
C GLN A 208 37.72 21.15 21.55
N VAL A 209 38.21 21.21 20.31
CA VAL A 209 38.06 20.10 19.35
C VAL A 209 38.97 18.92 19.72
N CYS A 210 40.16 19.17 20.29
CA CYS A 210 41.00 18.13 20.87
C CYS A 210 40.33 17.42 22.06
N ASP A 211 39.34 18.04 22.70
CA ASP A 211 38.50 17.47 23.75
C ASP A 211 37.15 16.93 23.22
N SER A 212 37.00 16.79 21.89
CA SER A 212 35.78 16.25 21.28
C SER A 212 35.46 14.84 21.81
N PRO A 213 34.17 14.51 22.04
CA PRO A 213 33.77 13.16 22.41
C PRO A 213 33.99 12.14 21.28
N ASN A 214 34.21 12.59 20.04
CA ASN A 214 34.52 11.73 18.91
C ASN A 214 36.04 11.51 18.81
N ALA A 215 36.49 10.27 18.93
CA ALA A 215 37.91 9.91 18.95
C ALA A 215 38.63 10.24 17.63
N ALA A 216 37.95 10.19 16.47
CA ALA A 216 38.56 10.55 15.20
C ALA A 216 38.86 12.05 15.11
N GLU A 217 37.90 12.88 15.52
CA GLU A 217 38.05 14.33 15.58
C GLU A 217 39.13 14.74 16.58
N GLN A 218 39.12 14.13 17.76
CA GLN A 218 40.10 14.38 18.81
C GLN A 218 41.53 14.10 18.33
N ILE A 219 41.80 12.92 17.75
CA ILE A 219 43.15 12.56 17.29
C ILE A 219 43.58 13.45 16.11
N ALA A 220 42.68 13.68 15.15
CA ALA A 220 42.99 14.52 13.99
C ALA A 220 43.26 15.99 14.37
N ALA A 221 42.47 16.57 15.28
CA ALA A 221 42.70 17.91 15.81
C ALA A 221 43.99 18.00 16.63
N SER A 222 44.29 16.97 17.44
CA SER A 222 45.56 16.91 18.19
C SER A 222 46.77 16.82 17.25
N SER A 223 46.63 16.13 16.12
CA SER A 223 47.63 16.11 15.06
C SER A 223 47.81 17.49 14.43
N LEU A 224 46.73 18.22 14.15
CA LEU A 224 46.77 19.60 13.65
C LEU A 224 47.44 20.56 14.66
N ARG A 225 47.23 20.34 15.96
CA ARG A 225 47.90 21.10 17.04
C ARG A 225 49.41 20.83 17.13
N GLY A 226 49.86 19.67 16.64
CA GLY A 226 51.26 19.25 16.62
C GLY A 226 51.68 18.46 17.87
N ASP A 227 50.76 17.72 18.48
CA ASP A 227 51.05 16.86 19.62
C ASP A 227 51.98 15.70 19.23
N LYS A 228 52.78 15.19 20.18
CA LYS A 228 53.88 14.23 19.89
C LYS A 228 53.47 12.76 19.97
N ASP A 229 52.35 12.47 20.62
CA ASP A 229 51.86 11.12 20.96
C ASP A 229 50.80 10.60 19.98
N ILE A 230 50.57 11.29 18.86
CA ILE A 230 49.54 10.96 17.86
C ILE A 230 49.65 9.53 17.33
N GLN A 231 50.86 9.04 17.04
CA GLN A 231 51.04 7.66 16.56
C GLN A 231 50.62 6.62 17.60
N GLU A 232 50.87 6.88 18.89
CA GLU A 232 50.49 5.97 19.98
C GLU A 232 48.98 6.01 20.19
N GLN A 233 48.39 7.20 20.28
CA GLN A 233 46.94 7.39 20.39
C GLN A 233 46.19 6.73 19.23
N PHE A 234 46.69 6.88 18.01
CA PHE A 234 46.13 6.27 16.81
C PHE A 234 46.24 4.74 16.84
N SER A 235 47.41 4.20 17.20
CA SER A 235 47.62 2.75 17.32
C SER A 235 46.71 2.12 18.38
N ASP A 236 46.41 2.85 19.46
CA ASP A 236 45.44 2.39 20.45
C ASP A 236 43.99 2.52 19.97
N LEU A 237 43.68 3.49 19.12
CA LEU A 237 42.36 3.62 18.49
C LEU A 237 42.15 2.51 17.45
N SER A 238 43.13 2.25 16.57
CA SER A 238 43.03 1.23 15.51
C SER A 238 42.76 -0.16 16.06
N ARG A 239 43.34 -0.51 17.21
CA ARG A 239 43.06 -1.78 17.90
C ARG A 239 41.65 -1.89 18.50
N ARG A 240 41.00 -0.76 18.77
CA ARG A 240 39.69 -0.71 19.44
C ARG A 240 38.54 -0.51 18.45
N ASP A 241 38.78 0.31 17.42
CA ASP A 241 37.81 0.70 16.41
C ASP A 241 38.55 1.14 15.12
N THR A 242 38.66 0.21 14.18
CA THR A 242 39.35 0.41 12.90
C THR A 242 38.64 1.42 12.00
N SER A 243 37.30 1.50 12.06
CA SER A 243 36.49 2.43 11.26
C SER A 243 36.72 3.88 11.69
N THR A 244 36.67 4.14 13.00
CA THR A 244 36.97 5.46 13.56
C THR A 244 38.45 5.83 13.36
N ALA A 245 39.37 4.87 13.44
CA ALA A 245 40.78 5.09 13.10
C ALA A 245 40.97 5.45 11.62
N ALA A 246 40.30 4.77 10.69
CA ALA A 246 40.36 5.09 9.26
C ALA A 246 39.89 6.53 8.98
N ARG A 247 38.79 6.94 9.64
CA ARG A 247 38.30 8.33 9.57
C ARG A 247 39.33 9.33 10.12
N ALA A 248 39.94 9.04 11.26
CA ALA A 248 40.99 9.88 11.84
C ALA A 248 42.17 10.05 10.85
N LEU A 249 42.62 8.94 10.24
CA LEU A 249 43.69 8.95 9.26
C LEU A 249 43.33 9.79 8.04
N ARG A 250 42.11 9.63 7.49
CA ARG A 250 41.63 10.49 6.39
C ARG A 250 41.75 11.97 6.74
N HIS A 251 41.24 12.37 7.90
CA HIS A 251 41.29 13.78 8.31
C HIS A 251 42.72 14.31 8.41
N MET A 252 43.63 13.52 9.00
CA MET A 252 45.05 13.90 9.08
C MET A 252 45.72 13.97 7.70
N GLU A 253 45.39 13.06 6.77
CA GLU A 253 45.88 13.08 5.38
C GLU A 253 45.37 14.32 4.61
N GLU A 254 44.08 14.63 4.70
CA GLU A 254 43.46 15.79 4.05
C GLU A 254 43.99 17.12 4.59
N MET A 255 44.26 17.20 5.90
CA MET A 255 44.84 18.39 6.53
C MET A 255 46.35 18.52 6.30
N GLY A 256 47.03 17.46 5.84
CA GLY A 256 48.47 17.46 5.59
C GLY A 256 49.31 17.56 6.88
N THR A 257 48.82 17.01 7.99
CA THR A 257 49.49 17.09 9.31
C THR A 257 50.57 16.03 9.52
N LEU A 258 50.60 14.99 8.69
CA LEU A 258 51.52 13.87 8.79
C LEU A 258 52.67 13.97 7.78
N THR A 259 53.86 13.47 8.14
CA THR A 259 54.91 13.21 7.14
C THR A 259 54.57 11.96 6.31
N PRO A 260 55.12 11.80 5.09
CA PRO A 260 54.90 10.61 4.28
C PRO A 260 55.27 9.30 4.99
N GLU A 261 56.30 9.32 5.84
CA GLU A 261 56.71 8.17 6.65
C GLU A 261 55.66 7.84 7.73
N GLN A 262 55.19 8.85 8.46
CA GLN A 262 54.18 8.66 9.50
C GLN A 262 52.86 8.16 8.92
N GLN A 263 52.42 8.74 7.79
CA GLN A 263 51.23 8.32 7.08
C GLN A 263 51.30 6.84 6.71
N LYS A 264 52.43 6.41 6.14
CA LYS A 264 52.63 5.01 5.73
C LYS A 264 52.66 4.05 6.93
N GLU A 265 53.32 4.42 8.03
CA GLU A 265 53.37 3.60 9.25
C GLU A 265 51.99 3.44 9.88
N MET A 266 51.22 4.53 9.98
CA MET A 266 49.88 4.52 10.55
C MET A 266 48.89 3.75 9.66
N ASP A 267 48.97 3.92 8.35
CA ASP A 267 48.18 3.15 7.39
C ASP A 267 48.47 1.66 7.50
N GLN A 268 49.74 1.25 7.51
CA GLN A 268 50.11 -0.16 7.69
C GLN A 268 49.62 -0.71 9.04
N LYS A 269 49.77 0.06 10.11
CA LYS A 269 49.30 -0.33 11.45
C LYS A 269 47.78 -0.57 11.46
N LEU A 270 47.02 0.27 10.78
CA LEU A 270 45.57 0.14 10.64
C LEU A 270 45.22 -1.10 9.81
N GLN A 271 45.89 -1.32 8.68
CA GLN A 271 45.68 -2.52 7.85
C GLN A 271 45.94 -3.82 8.63
N ASP A 272 46.97 -3.83 9.50
CA ASP A 272 47.30 -4.99 10.34
C ASP A 272 46.25 -5.28 11.43
N ASP A 273 45.48 -4.28 11.87
CA ASP A 273 44.43 -4.40 12.89
C ASP A 273 43.04 -4.74 12.30
N LEU A 274 42.87 -4.73 10.97
CA LEU A 274 41.61 -5.13 10.34
C LEU A 274 41.34 -6.61 10.62
N ASP A 275 40.11 -6.92 11.06
CA ASP A 275 39.71 -8.28 11.45
C ASP A 275 38.93 -9.03 10.37
N ASP A 276 38.11 -8.32 9.58
CA ASP A 276 37.21 -8.94 8.62
C ASP A 276 36.85 -8.05 7.42
N LEU A 277 36.06 -8.59 6.50
CA LEU A 277 35.70 -7.91 5.24
C LEU A 277 34.80 -6.68 5.46
N SER A 278 34.02 -6.63 6.54
CA SER A 278 33.21 -5.45 6.88
C SER A 278 34.12 -4.28 7.22
N GLU A 279 35.15 -4.52 8.03
CA GLU A 279 36.14 -3.49 8.38
C GLU A 279 36.98 -3.06 7.19
N VAL A 280 37.32 -3.99 6.28
CA VAL A 280 37.96 -3.65 4.99
C VAL A 280 37.07 -2.72 4.16
N ALA A 281 35.76 -2.93 4.16
CA ALA A 281 34.84 -2.06 3.42
C ALA A 281 34.74 -0.66 4.04
N ASP A 282 34.75 -0.56 5.37
CA ASP A 282 34.82 0.72 6.09
C ASP A 282 36.16 1.44 5.83
N TYR A 283 37.29 0.73 5.91
CA TYR A 283 38.61 1.24 5.54
C TYR A 283 38.60 1.81 4.11
N ALA A 284 38.05 1.05 3.16
CA ALA A 284 37.97 1.45 1.77
C ALA A 284 37.07 2.67 1.55
N ARG A 285 35.96 2.76 2.29
CA ARG A 285 35.04 3.90 2.26
C ARG A 285 35.69 5.18 2.77
N GLU A 286 36.41 5.10 3.89
CA GLU A 286 37.03 6.27 4.48
C GLU A 286 38.29 6.71 3.72
N LEU A 287 39.15 5.79 3.26
CA LEU A 287 40.45 6.14 2.67
C LEU A 287 40.50 6.08 1.14
N GLY A 288 39.45 5.60 0.48
CA GLY A 288 39.38 5.52 -0.99
C GLY A 288 40.39 4.55 -1.62
N ARG A 289 40.97 3.63 -0.82
CA ARG A 289 41.93 2.61 -1.24
C ARG A 289 41.67 1.27 -0.54
N VAL A 290 42.13 0.16 -1.10
CA VAL A 290 42.04 -1.17 -0.47
C VAL A 290 43.31 -1.48 0.32
N PRO A 291 43.22 -2.28 1.40
CA PRO A 291 44.41 -2.68 2.16
C PRO A 291 45.20 -3.75 1.41
N ASP A 292 46.52 -3.80 1.64
CA ASP A 292 47.43 -4.73 0.97
C ASP A 292 47.14 -6.20 1.34
N ASN A 293 46.51 -6.44 2.49
CA ASN A 293 46.15 -7.75 3.01
C ASN A 293 44.71 -8.19 2.67
N ILE A 294 44.02 -7.54 1.73
CA ILE A 294 42.62 -7.82 1.37
C ILE A 294 42.34 -9.29 1.04
N ASP A 295 43.29 -9.98 0.40
CA ASP A 295 43.16 -11.41 0.03
C ASP A 295 42.93 -12.32 1.24
N LYS A 296 43.46 -11.95 2.42
CA LYS A 296 43.22 -12.68 3.68
C LYS A 296 41.75 -12.59 4.06
N HIS A 297 41.18 -11.39 4.03
CA HIS A 297 39.79 -11.13 4.42
C HIS A 297 38.79 -11.74 3.44
N ILE A 298 39.10 -11.74 2.13
CA ILE A 298 38.30 -12.42 1.10
C ILE A 298 38.23 -13.94 1.39
N LYS A 299 39.36 -14.57 1.73
CA LYS A 299 39.41 -16.01 2.07
C LYS A 299 38.59 -16.36 3.31
N GLU A 300 38.61 -15.51 4.34
CA GLU A 300 37.87 -15.75 5.58
C GLU A 300 36.38 -15.42 5.46
N ALA A 301 35.97 -14.61 4.47
CA ALA A 301 34.60 -14.11 4.33
C ALA A 301 33.57 -15.24 4.18
N ALA A 302 33.89 -16.29 3.44
CA ALA A 302 32.98 -17.41 3.16
C ALA A 302 32.50 -18.15 4.42
N GLN A 303 33.29 -18.10 5.51
CA GLN A 303 32.95 -18.75 6.78
C GLN A 303 32.27 -17.78 7.76
N LYS A 304 32.51 -16.48 7.62
CA LYS A 304 32.07 -15.44 8.59
C LYS A 304 30.75 -14.78 8.21
N PHE A 305 30.47 -14.62 6.91
CA PHE A 305 29.34 -13.83 6.41
C PHE A 305 28.43 -14.64 5.50
N SER A 306 27.20 -14.17 5.33
CA SER A 306 26.35 -14.63 4.22
C SER A 306 26.87 -14.07 2.89
N LEU A 307 26.57 -14.74 1.78
CA LEU A 307 26.97 -14.26 0.45
C LEU A 307 26.40 -12.87 0.15
N SER A 308 25.18 -12.56 0.64
CA SER A 308 24.58 -11.24 0.45
C SER A 308 25.32 -10.14 1.22
N ASP A 309 25.72 -10.38 2.47
CA ASP A 309 26.47 -9.40 3.25
C ASP A 309 27.87 -9.18 2.64
N ALA A 310 28.55 -10.27 2.26
CA ALA A 310 29.85 -10.19 1.60
C ALA A 310 29.77 -9.44 0.26
N ALA A 311 28.68 -9.61 -0.50
CA ALA A 311 28.44 -8.89 -1.73
C ALA A 311 28.16 -7.40 -1.52
N GLU A 312 27.53 -7.03 -0.40
CA GLU A 312 27.33 -5.63 -0.01
C GLU A 312 28.68 -4.97 0.33
N PHE A 313 29.53 -5.65 1.11
CA PHE A 313 30.89 -5.18 1.40
C PHE A 313 31.70 -5.01 0.12
N ALA A 314 31.66 -5.99 -0.80
CA ALA A 314 32.32 -5.88 -2.10
C ALA A 314 31.82 -4.70 -2.94
N ARG A 315 30.51 -4.40 -2.87
CA ARG A 315 29.93 -3.23 -3.55
C ARG A 315 30.43 -1.93 -2.95
N ASN A 316 30.45 -1.81 -1.62
CA ASN A 316 30.96 -0.63 -0.92
C ASN A 316 32.44 -0.38 -1.26
N ILE A 317 33.26 -1.44 -1.29
CA ILE A 317 34.67 -1.37 -1.71
C ILE A 317 34.78 -0.89 -3.16
N LYS A 318 33.98 -1.44 -4.07
CA LYS A 318 33.98 -1.05 -5.49
C LYS A 318 33.53 0.39 -5.70
N GLU A 319 32.50 0.84 -5.01
CA GLU A 319 32.00 2.22 -5.10
C GLU A 319 33.04 3.23 -4.60
N SER A 320 33.82 2.85 -3.58
CA SER A 320 34.80 3.74 -2.95
C SER A 320 36.17 3.72 -3.66
N THR A 321 36.58 2.58 -4.23
CA THR A 321 37.95 2.37 -4.75
C THR A 321 38.02 2.04 -6.25
N GLY A 322 36.89 1.66 -6.85
CA GLY A 322 36.81 1.14 -8.21
C GLY A 322 37.20 -0.34 -8.37
N ILE A 323 37.68 -1.02 -7.32
CA ILE A 323 38.12 -2.41 -7.37
C ILE A 323 36.95 -3.36 -7.10
N ASP A 324 36.72 -4.33 -7.99
CA ASP A 324 35.64 -5.31 -7.87
C ASP A 324 36.18 -6.66 -7.41
N ILE A 325 35.89 -7.03 -6.16
CA ILE A 325 36.36 -8.27 -5.53
C ILE A 325 35.32 -9.40 -5.54
N MET A 326 34.17 -9.20 -6.19
CA MET A 326 33.05 -10.13 -6.09
C MET A 326 33.35 -11.50 -6.72
N ASP A 327 34.13 -11.53 -7.81
CA ASP A 327 34.48 -12.79 -8.47
C ASP A 327 35.42 -13.63 -7.58
N ASP A 328 36.36 -12.98 -6.88
CA ASP A 328 37.25 -13.62 -5.91
C ASP A 328 36.46 -14.15 -4.69
N LEU A 329 35.46 -13.40 -4.22
CA LEU A 329 34.56 -13.88 -3.17
C LEU A 329 33.80 -15.12 -3.63
N LEU A 330 33.17 -15.09 -4.81
CA LEU A 330 32.45 -16.25 -5.34
C LEU A 330 33.35 -17.48 -5.47
N GLU A 331 34.62 -17.31 -5.86
CA GLU A 331 35.60 -18.39 -5.86
C GLU A 331 35.83 -18.95 -4.45
N GLN A 332 35.99 -18.10 -3.43
CA GLN A 332 36.17 -18.58 -2.04
C GLN A 332 34.93 -19.31 -1.49
N TYR A 333 33.73 -18.82 -1.77
CA TYR A 333 32.49 -19.51 -1.39
C TYR A 333 32.37 -20.88 -2.09
N ASP A 334 32.76 -20.98 -3.37
CA ASP A 334 32.72 -22.25 -4.10
C ASP A 334 33.77 -23.26 -3.59
N LEU A 335 35.00 -22.80 -3.36
CA LEU A 335 36.10 -23.62 -2.83
C LEU A 335 35.81 -24.15 -1.43
N GLN A 336 35.16 -23.34 -0.58
CA GLN A 336 34.90 -23.67 0.82
C GLN A 336 33.48 -24.19 1.09
N TYR A 337 32.67 -24.41 0.04
CA TYR A 337 31.28 -24.85 0.14
C TYR A 337 31.14 -26.08 1.04
N ASP A 338 31.92 -27.13 0.79
CA ASP A 338 31.86 -28.39 1.55
C ASP A 338 32.52 -28.31 2.94
N SER A 339 33.17 -27.18 3.26
CA SER A 339 33.86 -26.94 4.53
C SER A 339 33.14 -25.93 5.44
N GLY A 340 31.88 -25.63 5.16
CA GLY A 340 31.00 -24.82 6.02
C GLY A 340 30.40 -23.59 5.35
N ALA A 341 30.87 -23.21 4.14
CA ALA A 341 30.27 -22.08 3.42
C ALA A 341 28.87 -22.39 2.87
N ASP A 342 28.47 -23.67 2.81
CA ASP A 342 27.11 -24.12 2.50
C ASP A 342 26.04 -23.51 3.43
N GLN A 343 26.39 -23.20 4.67
CA GLN A 343 25.46 -22.56 5.63
C GLN A 343 25.25 -21.06 5.35
N ASN A 344 26.11 -20.47 4.52
CA ASN A 344 26.18 -19.04 4.24
C ASN A 344 25.76 -18.70 2.81
N VAL A 345 25.30 -19.68 2.02
CA VAL A 345 24.86 -19.52 0.64
C VAL A 345 23.47 -20.12 0.47
N ASP A 346 22.60 -19.42 -0.25
CA ASP A 346 21.33 -19.98 -0.71
C ASP A 346 21.00 -19.53 -2.13
N LEU A 347 19.99 -20.15 -2.74
CA LEU A 347 19.57 -19.84 -4.12
C LEU A 347 19.15 -18.38 -4.31
N ARG A 348 18.48 -17.78 -3.33
CA ARG A 348 18.06 -16.37 -3.41
C ARG A 348 19.30 -15.46 -3.45
N GLN A 349 20.27 -15.69 -2.58
CA GLN A 349 21.52 -14.94 -2.55
C GLN A 349 22.30 -15.09 -3.86
N LEU A 350 22.33 -16.30 -4.43
CA LEU A 350 22.96 -16.56 -5.72
C LEU A 350 22.24 -15.86 -6.88
N ALA A 351 20.91 -15.75 -6.85
CA ALA A 351 20.16 -15.02 -7.86
C ALA A 351 20.37 -13.50 -7.75
N GLU A 352 20.40 -12.95 -6.52
CA GLU A 352 20.67 -11.53 -6.26
C GLU A 352 22.08 -11.13 -6.69
N ASN A 353 23.04 -12.04 -6.58
CA ASN A 353 24.45 -11.82 -6.90
C ASN A 353 24.92 -12.56 -8.16
N ALA A 354 24.02 -12.72 -9.14
CA ALA A 354 24.27 -13.51 -10.33
C ALA A 354 25.38 -12.91 -11.22
N ARG A 355 26.38 -13.75 -11.55
CA ARG A 355 27.51 -13.36 -12.40
C ARG A 355 27.85 -14.42 -13.43
N GLN A 356 28.50 -13.99 -14.51
CA GLN A 356 29.04 -14.89 -15.53
C GLN A 356 30.40 -15.43 -15.10
N SER A 357 30.45 -16.18 -14.00
CA SER A 357 31.66 -16.87 -13.52
C SER A 357 31.40 -18.36 -13.37
N ASP A 358 32.46 -19.17 -13.44
CA ASP A 358 32.33 -20.62 -13.28
C ASP A 358 32.05 -21.00 -11.82
N SER A 359 32.61 -20.27 -10.86
CA SER A 359 32.33 -20.41 -9.42
C SER A 359 30.85 -20.20 -9.12
N TRP A 360 30.21 -19.18 -9.70
CA TRP A 360 28.77 -18.96 -9.53
C TRP A 360 27.93 -20.12 -10.09
N LYS A 361 28.26 -20.61 -11.29
CA LYS A 361 27.54 -21.74 -11.91
C LYS A 361 27.67 -23.01 -11.06
N SER A 362 28.86 -23.25 -10.51
CA SER A 362 29.17 -24.35 -9.60
C SER A 362 28.34 -24.24 -8.31
N LEU A 363 28.33 -23.07 -7.67
CA LEU A 363 27.53 -22.81 -6.47
C LEU A 363 26.03 -23.04 -6.69
N VAL A 364 25.47 -22.56 -7.80
CA VAL A 364 24.06 -22.82 -8.16
C VAL A 364 23.79 -24.32 -8.30
N GLU A 365 24.72 -25.08 -8.88
CA GLU A 365 24.56 -26.52 -9.05
C GLU A 365 24.68 -27.29 -7.71
N LYS A 366 25.66 -26.94 -6.88
CA LYS A 366 25.86 -27.51 -5.54
C LYS A 366 24.66 -27.22 -4.64
N GLU A 367 24.18 -25.99 -4.61
CA GLU A 367 23.04 -25.60 -3.80
C GLU A 367 21.74 -26.25 -4.28
N ALA A 368 21.50 -26.31 -5.59
CA ALA A 368 20.36 -27.06 -6.13
C ALA A 368 20.41 -28.54 -5.73
N GLN A 369 21.60 -29.16 -5.75
CA GLN A 369 21.77 -30.55 -5.32
C GLN A 369 21.55 -30.72 -3.81
N SER A 370 22.01 -29.77 -2.99
CA SER A 370 21.76 -29.73 -1.54
C SER A 370 20.26 -29.65 -1.23
N VAL A 371 19.53 -28.73 -1.89
CA VAL A 371 18.08 -28.60 -1.74
C VAL A 371 17.36 -29.90 -2.13
N LEU A 372 17.75 -30.53 -3.24
CA LEU A 372 17.18 -31.81 -3.68
C LEU A 372 17.44 -32.94 -2.68
N ALA A 373 18.65 -33.06 -2.15
CA ALA A 373 18.99 -34.06 -1.14
C ALA A 373 18.23 -33.82 0.17
N SER A 374 18.06 -32.56 0.57
CA SER A 374 17.30 -32.19 1.77
C SER A 374 15.82 -32.55 1.66
N ALA A 375 15.26 -32.54 0.44
CA ALA A 375 13.85 -32.84 0.21
C ALA A 375 13.48 -34.25 0.70
N ASP A 376 14.37 -35.23 0.52
CA ASP A 376 14.14 -36.63 0.92
C ASP A 376 14.03 -36.83 2.43
N SER A 377 14.55 -35.88 3.23
CA SER A 377 14.42 -35.89 4.69
C SER A 377 13.13 -35.23 5.20
N ARG A 378 12.35 -34.58 4.33
CA ARG A 378 11.12 -33.86 4.70
C ARG A 378 9.90 -34.78 4.68
N SER A 379 8.85 -34.40 5.41
CA SER A 379 7.57 -35.13 5.45
C SER A 379 6.81 -35.12 4.12
N SER A 380 6.98 -34.06 3.32
CA SER A 380 6.35 -33.90 2.00
C SER A 380 7.37 -33.44 0.95
N PRO A 381 8.21 -34.35 0.42
CA PRO A 381 9.31 -33.98 -0.48
C PRO A 381 8.86 -33.28 -1.77
N SER A 382 7.79 -33.77 -2.41
CA SER A 382 7.26 -33.19 -3.65
C SER A 382 6.71 -31.76 -3.44
N ASP A 383 5.95 -31.53 -2.37
CA ASP A 383 5.40 -30.20 -2.04
C ASP A 383 6.49 -29.21 -1.65
N PHE A 384 7.53 -29.66 -0.95
CA PHE A 384 8.70 -28.84 -0.64
C PHE A 384 9.36 -28.33 -1.91
N LEU A 385 9.65 -29.20 -2.88
CA LEU A 385 10.26 -28.82 -4.15
C LEU A 385 9.35 -27.92 -5.01
N ARG A 386 8.03 -28.16 -4.98
CA ARG A 386 7.05 -27.25 -5.62
C ARG A 386 7.08 -25.85 -5.01
N SER A 387 7.14 -25.76 -3.68
CA SER A 387 7.27 -24.49 -2.98
C SER A 387 8.58 -23.79 -3.34
N SER A 388 9.70 -24.53 -3.36
CA SER A 388 11.00 -24.01 -3.74
C SER A 388 11.01 -23.49 -5.18
N LEU A 389 10.37 -24.18 -6.12
CA LEU A 389 10.17 -23.70 -7.50
C LEU A 389 9.42 -22.36 -7.54
N ALA A 390 8.30 -22.27 -6.83
CA ALA A 390 7.47 -21.07 -6.81
C ALA A 390 8.21 -19.86 -6.20
N GLN A 391 9.00 -20.09 -5.14
CA GLN A 391 9.84 -19.05 -4.53
C GLN A 391 10.93 -18.58 -5.51
N ASN A 392 11.63 -19.51 -6.15
CA ASN A 392 12.75 -19.20 -7.04
C ASN A 392 12.33 -18.56 -8.37
N GLN A 393 11.09 -18.77 -8.83
CA GLN A 393 10.56 -18.10 -10.03
C GLN A 393 10.62 -16.57 -9.90
N GLN A 394 10.38 -16.02 -8.70
CA GLN A 394 10.39 -14.58 -8.47
C GLN A 394 11.79 -13.96 -8.60
N HIS A 395 12.84 -14.78 -8.47
CA HIS A 395 14.24 -14.35 -8.51
C HIS A 395 14.85 -14.40 -9.91
N GLU A 396 14.18 -15.02 -10.90
CA GLU A 396 14.65 -15.07 -12.29
C GLU A 396 14.88 -13.67 -12.90
N LYS A 397 14.11 -12.67 -12.44
CA LYS A 397 14.24 -11.27 -12.84
C LYS A 397 15.59 -10.63 -12.46
N ASN A 398 16.29 -11.20 -11.48
CA ASN A 398 17.58 -10.69 -11.00
C ASN A 398 18.75 -11.19 -11.86
N LEU A 399 18.52 -12.11 -12.80
CA LEU A 399 19.57 -12.72 -13.61
C LEU A 399 19.96 -11.80 -14.79
N PRO A 400 21.22 -11.35 -14.88
CA PRO A 400 21.62 -10.28 -15.80
C PRO A 400 21.77 -10.73 -17.26
N SER A 401 21.95 -12.02 -17.53
CA SER A 401 22.30 -12.52 -18.87
C SER A 401 21.54 -13.79 -19.26
N GLN A 402 21.46 -14.08 -20.57
CA GLN A 402 20.84 -15.31 -21.05
C GLN A 402 21.57 -16.57 -20.55
N ASP A 403 22.89 -16.52 -20.36
CA ASP A 403 23.65 -17.68 -19.90
C ASP A 403 23.42 -17.97 -18.41
N THR A 404 23.32 -16.93 -17.58
CA THR A 404 22.95 -17.09 -16.16
C THR A 404 21.52 -17.64 -16.04
N LYS A 405 20.59 -17.17 -16.88
CA LYS A 405 19.23 -17.73 -17.00
C LYS A 405 19.22 -19.20 -17.38
N LYS A 406 19.97 -19.60 -18.41
CA LYS A 406 20.06 -21.02 -18.81
C LYS A 406 20.58 -21.92 -17.69
N GLN A 407 21.61 -21.48 -16.95
CA GLN A 407 22.13 -22.25 -15.82
C GLN A 407 21.11 -22.35 -14.68
N TRP A 408 20.42 -21.25 -14.38
CA TRP A 408 19.35 -21.21 -13.39
C TRP A 408 18.17 -22.12 -13.80
N ASP A 409 17.72 -22.03 -15.04
CA ASP A 409 16.67 -22.89 -15.60
C ASP A 409 17.04 -24.36 -15.52
N LYS A 410 18.30 -24.71 -15.79
CA LYS A 410 18.80 -26.07 -15.62
C LYS A 410 18.66 -26.55 -14.17
N ALA A 411 18.93 -25.69 -13.18
CA ALA A 411 18.73 -26.02 -11.77
C ALA A 411 17.24 -26.14 -11.41
N MET A 412 16.39 -25.21 -11.87
CA MET A 412 14.94 -25.25 -11.66
C MET A 412 14.29 -26.47 -12.32
N GLN A 413 14.76 -26.87 -13.49
CA GLN A 413 14.32 -28.10 -14.17
C GLN A 413 14.58 -29.33 -13.29
N LYS A 414 15.72 -29.41 -12.59
CA LYS A 414 15.99 -30.50 -11.64
C LYS A 414 14.98 -30.50 -10.48
N PHE A 415 14.50 -29.34 -10.04
CA PHE A 415 13.45 -29.27 -9.01
C PHE A 415 12.10 -29.74 -9.54
N ALA A 416 11.75 -29.38 -10.78
CA ALA A 416 10.52 -29.82 -11.43
C ALA A 416 10.49 -31.35 -11.60
N ASP A 417 11.59 -31.91 -12.10
CA ASP A 417 11.78 -33.36 -12.26
C ASP A 417 11.78 -34.06 -10.89
N GLY A 418 12.55 -33.54 -9.92
CA GLY A 418 12.61 -34.11 -8.57
C GLY A 418 11.28 -34.09 -7.82
N ALA A 419 10.44 -33.06 -8.04
CA ALA A 419 9.10 -32.98 -7.46
C ALA A 419 8.16 -34.04 -8.05
N VAL A 420 8.23 -34.25 -9.37
CA VAL A 420 7.45 -35.27 -10.10
C VAL A 420 7.85 -36.67 -9.63
N GLU A 421 9.15 -36.98 -9.61
CA GLU A 421 9.70 -38.25 -9.14
C GLU A 421 9.23 -38.64 -7.73
N ARG A 422 9.10 -37.64 -6.83
CA ARG A 422 8.71 -37.82 -5.42
C ARG A 422 7.20 -37.69 -5.16
N SER A 423 6.37 -37.64 -6.21
CA SER A 423 4.92 -37.51 -6.05
C SER A 423 4.30 -38.77 -5.42
N PRO A 424 3.52 -38.66 -4.32
CA PRO A 424 3.02 -39.82 -3.58
C PRO A 424 1.83 -40.52 -4.25
N THR A 425 1.02 -39.80 -5.05
CA THR A 425 -0.20 -40.33 -5.65
C THR A 425 -0.39 -39.84 -7.09
N LYS A 426 -1.22 -40.54 -7.89
CA LYS A 426 -1.59 -40.12 -9.25
C LYS A 426 -2.14 -38.69 -9.30
N SER A 427 -3.04 -38.35 -8.36
CA SER A 427 -3.62 -37.01 -8.28
C SER A 427 -2.56 -35.97 -7.96
N HIS A 428 -1.62 -36.30 -7.07
CA HIS A 428 -0.53 -35.40 -6.71
C HIS A 428 0.41 -35.18 -7.90
N LEU A 429 0.80 -36.23 -8.62
CA LEU A 429 1.61 -36.14 -9.84
C LEU A 429 0.96 -35.19 -10.86
N ARG A 430 -0.33 -35.35 -11.13
CA ARG A 430 -1.09 -34.46 -12.05
C ARG A 430 -1.06 -33.01 -11.58
N GLN A 431 -1.20 -32.77 -10.28
CA GLN A 431 -1.12 -31.43 -9.70
C GLN A 431 0.30 -30.85 -9.80
N THR A 432 1.33 -31.65 -9.54
CA THR A 432 2.74 -31.26 -9.60
C THR A 432 3.15 -30.85 -11.01
N VAL A 433 2.84 -31.67 -12.02
CA VAL A 433 3.10 -31.34 -13.44
C VAL A 433 2.41 -30.04 -13.83
N LYS A 434 1.10 -29.91 -13.52
CA LYS A 434 0.34 -28.69 -13.81
C LYS A 434 0.91 -27.46 -13.11
N HIS A 435 1.37 -27.61 -11.88
CA HIS A 435 1.96 -26.52 -11.12
C HIS A 435 3.30 -26.09 -11.72
N ALA A 436 4.19 -27.03 -12.01
CA ALA A 436 5.49 -26.75 -12.61
C ALA A 436 5.36 -26.08 -14.00
N SER A 437 4.48 -26.59 -14.86
CA SER A 437 4.21 -25.98 -16.17
C SER A 437 3.66 -24.54 -16.08
N ARG A 438 2.83 -24.23 -15.09
CA ARG A 438 2.36 -22.85 -14.84
C ARG A 438 3.48 -21.90 -14.45
N LEU A 439 4.52 -22.42 -13.81
CA LEU A 439 5.71 -21.65 -13.43
C LEU A 439 6.75 -21.57 -14.56
N GLY A 440 6.45 -22.11 -15.75
CA GLY A 440 7.35 -22.10 -16.91
C GLY A 440 8.37 -23.24 -16.94
N GLN A 441 8.38 -24.14 -15.95
CA GLN A 441 9.33 -25.25 -15.83
C GLN A 441 8.60 -26.58 -16.07
N VAL A 442 8.57 -27.02 -17.33
CA VAL A 442 7.87 -28.26 -17.71
C VAL A 442 8.73 -29.46 -17.32
N PRO A 443 8.25 -30.38 -16.44
CA PRO A 443 9.03 -31.55 -16.07
C PRO A 443 9.38 -32.42 -17.28
N SER A 444 10.53 -33.08 -17.25
CA SER A 444 11.00 -33.89 -18.36
C SER A 444 10.09 -35.10 -18.61
N GLU A 445 9.96 -35.50 -19.88
CA GLU A 445 9.16 -36.66 -20.27
C GLU A 445 9.57 -37.91 -19.51
N LYS A 446 10.88 -38.09 -19.33
CA LYS A 446 11.46 -39.20 -18.57
C LYS A 446 10.95 -39.23 -17.13
N ALA A 447 11.03 -38.11 -16.41
CA ALA A 447 10.59 -38.03 -15.02
C ALA A 447 9.08 -38.30 -14.88
N ILE A 448 8.26 -37.80 -15.80
CA ILE A 448 6.81 -38.02 -15.80
C ILE A 448 6.48 -39.51 -16.06
N ARG A 449 7.15 -40.14 -17.03
CA ARG A 449 6.96 -41.57 -17.33
C ARG A 449 7.33 -42.44 -16.13
N GLU A 450 8.53 -42.25 -15.57
CA GLU A 450 9.00 -43.04 -14.42
C GLU A 450 8.09 -42.89 -13.19
N ALA A 451 7.64 -41.66 -12.89
CA ALA A 451 6.70 -41.42 -11.81
C ALA A 451 5.31 -42.01 -12.09
N GLY A 452 4.82 -41.91 -13.33
CA GLY A 452 3.54 -42.47 -13.75
C GLY A 452 3.51 -43.99 -13.67
N GLU A 453 4.56 -44.67 -14.13
CA GLU A 453 4.75 -46.11 -14.03
C GLU A 453 4.78 -46.57 -12.56
N ARG A 454 5.57 -45.89 -11.72
CA ARG A 454 5.63 -46.14 -10.26
C ARG A 454 4.26 -46.05 -9.59
N LEU A 455 3.39 -45.16 -10.07
CA LEU A 455 2.05 -44.92 -9.53
C LEU A 455 0.95 -45.74 -10.23
N ASN A 456 1.32 -46.69 -11.10
CA ASN A 456 0.40 -47.54 -11.87
C ASN A 456 -0.58 -46.74 -12.75
N MET A 457 -0.15 -45.62 -13.33
CA MET A 457 -0.92 -44.89 -14.34
C MET A 457 -0.93 -45.63 -15.67
N THR A 458 -2.02 -45.54 -16.44
CA THR A 458 -2.05 -46.13 -17.79
C THR A 458 -1.18 -45.31 -18.75
N GLU A 459 -0.73 -45.91 -19.86
CA GLU A 459 0.03 -45.17 -20.89
C GLU A 459 -0.75 -43.94 -21.39
N GLU A 460 -2.09 -44.03 -21.45
CA GLU A 460 -2.96 -42.90 -21.81
C GLU A 460 -2.93 -41.80 -20.74
N GLU A 461 -3.00 -42.16 -19.46
CA GLU A 461 -2.90 -41.21 -18.35
C GLU A 461 -1.52 -40.54 -18.26
N ILE A 462 -0.46 -41.24 -18.66
CA ILE A 462 0.92 -40.73 -18.70
C ILE A 462 1.10 -39.79 -19.90
N LEU A 463 0.61 -40.19 -21.08
CA LEU A 463 0.63 -39.35 -22.28
C LEU A 463 -0.21 -38.08 -22.10
N GLU A 464 -1.33 -38.12 -21.35
CA GLU A 464 -2.10 -36.93 -20.95
C GLU A 464 -1.24 -35.91 -20.19
N LEU A 465 -0.29 -36.37 -19.38
CA LEU A 465 0.61 -35.50 -18.62
C LEU A 465 1.78 -34.96 -19.44
N ILE A 466 2.23 -35.75 -20.42
CA ILE A 466 3.33 -35.37 -21.32
C ILE A 466 2.83 -34.43 -22.42
N ASN A 467 1.59 -34.59 -22.89
CA ASN A 467 1.06 -33.82 -24.02
C ASN A 467 -0.50 -33.82 -24.09
N PRO A 468 -1.20 -32.75 -23.69
CA PRO A 468 -2.65 -32.60 -23.93
C PRO A 468 -2.88 -32.39 -25.43
N SER A 469 -3.02 -33.49 -26.18
CA SER A 469 -3.16 -33.45 -27.64
C SER A 469 -4.62 -33.52 -28.10
N PHE A 470 -4.88 -32.99 -29.29
CA PHE A 470 -6.16 -33.08 -29.98
C PHE A 470 -6.79 -34.49 -29.98
N GLU A 471 -5.97 -35.53 -30.20
CA GLU A 471 -6.45 -36.91 -30.26
C GLU A 471 -6.94 -37.45 -28.91
N VAL A 472 -6.36 -36.99 -27.79
CA VAL A 472 -6.82 -37.35 -26.45
C VAL A 472 -8.21 -36.77 -26.19
N ILE A 473 -8.39 -35.47 -26.48
CA ILE A 473 -9.67 -34.78 -26.28
C ILE A 473 -10.76 -35.41 -27.15
N LYS A 474 -10.44 -35.71 -28.40
CA LYS A 474 -11.32 -36.40 -29.34
C LYS A 474 -11.78 -37.75 -28.83
N LYS A 475 -10.86 -38.60 -28.32
CA LYS A 475 -11.21 -39.90 -27.71
C LYS A 475 -12.12 -39.77 -26.50
N LEU A 476 -11.91 -38.75 -25.65
CA LEU A 476 -12.76 -38.50 -24.48
C LEU A 476 -14.18 -38.10 -24.88
N ILE A 477 -14.32 -37.25 -25.90
CA ILE A 477 -15.65 -36.92 -26.45
C ILE A 477 -16.29 -38.19 -27.01
N GLN A 478 -15.59 -38.99 -27.83
CA GLN A 478 -16.07 -40.27 -28.36
C GLN A 478 -16.51 -41.27 -27.28
N ALA A 479 -15.84 -41.28 -26.13
CA ALA A 479 -16.21 -42.10 -24.98
C ALA A 479 -17.43 -41.57 -24.21
N GLY A 480 -18.03 -40.44 -24.63
CA GLY A 480 -19.21 -39.85 -24.02
C GLY A 480 -18.92 -39.05 -22.75
N VAL A 481 -17.68 -38.61 -22.53
CA VAL A 481 -17.34 -37.79 -21.34
C VAL A 481 -18.05 -36.45 -21.44
N ASN A 482 -18.98 -36.17 -20.51
CA ASN A 482 -19.80 -34.95 -20.48
C ASN A 482 -19.35 -33.95 -19.38
N ASP A 483 -18.10 -34.07 -18.92
CA ASP A 483 -17.52 -33.20 -17.90
C ASP A 483 -16.93 -31.93 -18.56
N PHE A 484 -17.67 -30.83 -18.45
CA PHE A 484 -17.26 -29.52 -18.99
C PHE A 484 -15.89 -29.09 -18.47
N GLU A 485 -15.66 -29.11 -17.15
CA GLU A 485 -14.43 -28.57 -16.56
C GLU A 485 -13.21 -29.39 -17.03
N ARG A 486 -13.35 -30.71 -17.07
CA ARG A 486 -12.31 -31.60 -17.57
C ARG A 486 -11.96 -31.31 -19.02
N LEU A 487 -12.96 -31.20 -19.89
CA LEU A 487 -12.74 -30.98 -21.33
C LEU A 487 -12.23 -29.57 -21.64
N HIS A 488 -12.77 -28.54 -21.00
CA HIS A 488 -12.32 -27.15 -21.17
C HIS A 488 -10.87 -26.98 -20.73
N ASN A 489 -10.47 -27.55 -19.59
CA ASN A 489 -9.08 -27.50 -19.14
C ASN A 489 -8.11 -28.14 -20.14
N LEU A 490 -8.48 -29.28 -20.72
CA LEU A 490 -7.66 -29.94 -21.74
C LEU A 490 -7.58 -29.10 -23.02
N MET A 491 -8.71 -28.61 -23.53
CA MET A 491 -8.79 -27.80 -24.75
C MET A 491 -8.00 -26.48 -24.62
N SER A 492 -8.16 -25.75 -23.52
CA SER A 492 -7.45 -24.50 -23.24
C SER A 492 -5.92 -24.67 -23.18
N SER A 493 -5.43 -25.84 -22.73
CA SER A 493 -4.00 -26.14 -22.61
C SER A 493 -3.37 -26.73 -23.88
N ALA A 494 -4.18 -27.22 -24.82
CA ALA A 494 -3.74 -28.00 -25.96
C ALA A 494 -3.35 -27.16 -27.19
N GLY A 495 -3.60 -25.84 -27.19
CA GLY A 495 -3.25 -24.95 -28.31
C GLY A 495 -3.91 -25.35 -29.63
N LEU A 496 -5.18 -25.77 -29.58
CA LEU A 496 -5.90 -26.34 -30.73
C LEU A 496 -6.13 -25.32 -31.85
N SER A 497 -6.05 -25.78 -33.09
CA SER A 497 -6.41 -24.96 -34.26
C SER A 497 -7.94 -24.81 -34.41
N PRO A 498 -8.43 -23.76 -35.10
CA PRO A 498 -9.86 -23.57 -35.34
C PRO A 498 -10.52 -24.76 -36.06
N GLN A 499 -9.78 -25.46 -36.93
CA GLN A 499 -10.26 -26.67 -37.61
C GLN A 499 -10.43 -27.84 -36.64
N GLN A 500 -9.49 -28.00 -35.70
CA GLN A 500 -9.57 -29.02 -34.65
C GLN A 500 -10.73 -28.75 -33.70
N LEU A 501 -10.90 -27.50 -33.25
CA LEU A 501 -12.04 -27.09 -32.43
C LEU A 501 -13.37 -27.32 -33.17
N ARG A 502 -13.42 -27.03 -34.48
CA ARG A 502 -14.59 -27.31 -35.30
C ARG A 502 -14.93 -28.80 -35.33
N GLN A 503 -13.92 -29.65 -35.53
CA GLN A 503 -14.10 -31.10 -35.53
C GLN A 503 -14.58 -31.64 -34.18
N LEU A 504 -14.05 -31.12 -33.07
CA LEU A 504 -14.52 -31.48 -31.72
C LEU A 504 -15.95 -31.00 -31.48
N GLY A 505 -16.31 -29.80 -31.95
CA GLY A 505 -17.66 -29.25 -31.85
C GLY A 505 -18.68 -30.03 -32.68
N ASP A 506 -18.34 -30.41 -33.91
CA ASP A 506 -19.19 -31.25 -34.76
C ASP A 506 -19.44 -32.62 -34.10
N MET A 507 -18.40 -33.25 -33.58
CA MET A 507 -18.49 -34.53 -32.88
C MET A 507 -19.30 -34.46 -31.58
N ALA A 508 -19.10 -33.40 -30.79
CA ALA A 508 -19.87 -33.18 -29.57
C ALA A 508 -21.36 -32.96 -29.87
N ALA A 509 -21.69 -32.24 -30.96
CA ALA A 509 -23.06 -32.03 -31.40
C ALA A 509 -23.72 -33.34 -31.87
N GLU A 510 -23.03 -34.14 -32.69
CA GLU A 510 -23.52 -35.46 -33.16
C GLU A 510 -23.85 -36.41 -32.01
N GLN A 511 -23.11 -36.32 -30.90
CA GLN A 511 -23.29 -37.17 -29.72
C GLN A 511 -24.24 -36.57 -28.68
N GLY A 512 -24.79 -35.38 -28.91
CA GLY A 512 -25.63 -34.68 -27.92
C GLY A 512 -24.86 -34.32 -26.63
N ASN A 513 -23.53 -34.21 -26.70
CA ASN A 513 -22.66 -34.00 -25.55
C ASN A 513 -22.56 -32.51 -25.21
N GLN A 514 -23.51 -32.04 -24.40
CA GLN A 514 -23.64 -30.63 -24.00
C GLN A 514 -22.38 -30.06 -23.32
N GLY A 515 -21.72 -30.82 -22.45
CA GLY A 515 -20.53 -30.41 -21.71
C GLY A 515 -19.32 -30.25 -22.62
N ALA A 516 -19.12 -31.18 -23.56
CA ALA A 516 -18.08 -31.07 -24.59
C ALA A 516 -18.34 -29.89 -25.53
N LEU A 517 -19.58 -29.70 -25.97
CA LEU A 517 -19.94 -28.59 -26.85
C LEU A 517 -19.82 -27.24 -26.14
N GLY A 518 -20.13 -27.19 -24.84
CA GLY A 518 -19.86 -26.05 -23.97
C GLY A 518 -18.37 -25.75 -23.85
N ALA A 519 -17.52 -26.76 -23.64
CA ALA A 519 -16.07 -26.60 -23.57
C ALA A 519 -15.51 -26.01 -24.86
N VAL A 520 -15.96 -26.51 -26.02
CA VAL A 520 -15.63 -25.91 -27.34
C VAL A 520 -16.13 -24.48 -27.44
N ALA A 521 -17.34 -24.17 -26.96
CA ALA A 521 -17.90 -22.82 -27.05
C ALA A 521 -17.16 -21.77 -26.22
N HIS A 522 -16.48 -22.17 -25.15
CA HIS A 522 -15.62 -21.28 -24.35
C HIS A 522 -14.27 -20.98 -25.02
N GLU A 523 -13.82 -21.83 -25.94
CA GLU A 523 -12.61 -21.62 -26.76
C GLU A 523 -12.94 -20.93 -28.10
N ASP A 524 -13.95 -21.43 -28.82
CA ASP A 524 -14.43 -20.89 -30.10
C ASP A 524 -15.95 -21.09 -30.27
N LEU A 525 -16.71 -20.00 -30.15
CA LEU A 525 -18.17 -20.04 -30.28
C LEU A 525 -18.62 -20.41 -31.69
N HIS A 526 -17.89 -20.02 -32.75
CA HIS A 526 -18.27 -20.38 -34.12
C HIS A 526 -18.09 -21.88 -34.38
N ALA A 527 -17.03 -22.47 -33.82
CA ALA A 527 -16.81 -23.91 -33.86
C ALA A 527 -17.95 -24.67 -33.16
N ALA A 528 -18.38 -24.22 -31.98
CA ALA A 528 -19.50 -24.82 -31.27
C ALA A 528 -20.84 -24.66 -32.00
N LEU A 529 -21.13 -23.48 -32.56
CA LEU A 529 -22.39 -23.19 -33.26
C LEU A 529 -22.50 -23.82 -34.65
N GLY A 530 -21.41 -24.38 -35.19
CA GLY A 530 -21.44 -24.92 -36.53
C GLY A 530 -21.43 -23.85 -37.62
N THR A 531 -21.10 -22.60 -37.30
CA THR A 531 -21.07 -21.47 -38.24
C THR A 531 -19.67 -21.24 -38.81
N ALA A 532 -19.55 -20.74 -40.04
CA ALA A 532 -18.26 -20.29 -40.57
C ALA A 532 -17.90 -18.94 -39.93
N GLY A 533 -16.87 -18.91 -39.08
CA GLY A 533 -16.29 -17.66 -38.64
C GLY A 533 -15.67 -16.94 -39.85
N SER A 534 -15.90 -15.64 -39.98
CA SER A 534 -15.11 -14.82 -40.91
C SER A 534 -13.69 -14.77 -40.35
N GLY A 535 -12.87 -15.76 -40.70
CA GLY A 535 -11.44 -15.71 -40.43
C GLY A 535 -10.85 -14.53 -41.19
N TYR A 536 -10.80 -13.37 -40.57
CA TYR A 536 -9.94 -12.20 -40.79
C TYR A 536 -10.59 -11.00 -40.08
N ARG A 537 -9.94 -10.47 -39.04
CA ARG A 537 -10.23 -9.12 -38.52
C ARG A 537 -10.03 -8.12 -39.67
N PRO A 538 -11.01 -7.28 -40.06
CA PRO A 538 -10.73 -6.13 -40.90
C PRO A 538 -10.03 -5.09 -40.03
N ARG A 539 -8.71 -4.98 -40.17
CA ARG A 539 -7.98 -3.78 -39.79
C ARG A 539 -8.54 -2.66 -40.68
N TYR A 540 -9.23 -1.68 -40.09
CA TYR A 540 -9.85 -0.56 -40.82
C TYR A 540 -8.84 0.08 -41.79
N GLY A 541 -9.09 -0.06 -43.10
CA GLY A 541 -8.25 0.53 -44.14
C GLY A 541 -8.61 0.10 -45.56
N ARG A 542 -9.36 0.96 -46.26
CA ARG A 542 -9.68 1.01 -47.70
C ARG A 542 -10.70 0.00 -48.28
N PRO A 543 -11.69 0.47 -49.06
CA PRO A 543 -12.56 -0.40 -49.85
C PRO A 543 -11.80 -0.89 -51.09
N SER A 544 -11.58 -2.19 -51.20
CA SER A 544 -11.09 -2.82 -52.44
C SER A 544 -12.30 -3.23 -53.28
N TYR A 545 -12.48 -2.54 -54.41
CA TYR A 545 -13.39 -2.95 -55.47
C TYR A 545 -12.77 -4.14 -56.22
N GLY A 546 -13.46 -5.29 -56.22
CA GLY A 546 -13.18 -6.38 -57.15
C GLY A 546 -12.92 -7.73 -56.49
N ALA A 547 -13.98 -8.48 -56.22
CA ALA A 547 -13.92 -9.94 -56.21
C ALA A 547 -15.29 -10.49 -56.62
N GLN A 548 -15.27 -11.30 -57.68
CA GLN A 548 -16.41 -11.94 -58.33
C GLN A 548 -17.29 -12.73 -57.35
N GLN A 549 -18.61 -12.56 -57.50
CA GLN A 549 -19.63 -13.45 -56.95
C GLN A 549 -19.48 -14.85 -57.54
N GLY A 550 -19.00 -15.79 -56.74
CA GLY A 550 -19.26 -17.22 -56.91
C GLY A 550 -20.38 -17.66 -55.96
N PRO A 551 -21.20 -18.67 -56.31
CA PRO A 551 -22.37 -19.05 -55.53
C PRO A 551 -21.96 -19.67 -54.20
N GLY A 552 -22.32 -19.00 -53.09
CA GLY A 552 -21.94 -19.39 -51.74
C GLY A 552 -22.67 -20.66 -51.26
N PRO A 553 -21.99 -21.58 -50.55
CA PRO A 553 -22.65 -22.65 -49.83
C PRO A 553 -23.12 -22.13 -48.45
N GLY A 554 -24.42 -22.19 -48.19
CA GLY A 554 -24.95 -22.34 -46.84
C GLY A 554 -25.53 -21.10 -46.15
N THR A 555 -26.55 -20.47 -46.72
CA THR A 555 -27.61 -19.77 -45.95
C THR A 555 -28.50 -20.79 -45.23
N GLY A 556 -27.91 -21.70 -44.46
CA GLY A 556 -28.65 -22.61 -43.58
C GLY A 556 -28.82 -21.93 -42.22
N GLN A 557 -30.06 -21.82 -41.74
CA GLN A 557 -30.27 -21.48 -40.33
C GLN A 557 -29.46 -22.46 -39.46
N PRO A 558 -28.73 -21.99 -38.45
CA PRO A 558 -27.96 -22.87 -37.58
C PRO A 558 -28.91 -23.89 -36.94
N ASP A 559 -28.49 -25.15 -36.93
CA ASP A 559 -29.25 -26.27 -36.38
C ASP A 559 -29.71 -25.93 -34.94
N LYS A 560 -31.02 -25.86 -34.73
CA LYS A 560 -31.60 -25.39 -33.47
C LYS A 560 -31.19 -26.27 -32.30
N ASP A 561 -31.09 -27.58 -32.51
CA ASP A 561 -30.74 -28.53 -31.45
C ASP A 561 -29.27 -28.34 -31.04
N ARG A 562 -28.38 -28.16 -32.01
CA ARG A 562 -26.97 -27.81 -31.75
C ARG A 562 -26.82 -26.46 -31.04
N VAL A 563 -27.57 -25.45 -31.45
CA VAL A 563 -27.57 -24.13 -30.80
C VAL A 563 -28.05 -24.26 -29.35
N ASP A 564 -29.13 -25.00 -29.10
CA ASP A 564 -29.64 -25.22 -27.75
C ASP A 564 -28.64 -25.94 -26.86
N LEU A 565 -27.95 -26.96 -27.38
CA LEU A 565 -26.87 -27.66 -26.67
C LEU A 565 -25.68 -26.73 -26.40
N ALA A 566 -25.23 -25.93 -27.38
CA ALA A 566 -24.09 -25.03 -27.21
C ALA A 566 -24.39 -23.95 -26.16
N PHE A 567 -25.57 -23.32 -26.24
CA PHE A 567 -26.00 -22.30 -25.28
C PHE A 567 -26.29 -22.88 -23.89
N GLY A 568 -26.81 -24.11 -23.81
CA GLY A 568 -26.95 -24.84 -22.55
C GLY A 568 -25.60 -25.20 -21.93
N GLY A 569 -24.61 -25.57 -22.75
CA GLY A 569 -23.24 -25.88 -22.33
C GLY A 569 -22.45 -24.65 -21.87
N LEU A 570 -22.68 -23.47 -22.46
CA LEU A 570 -22.04 -22.21 -22.05
C LEU A 570 -22.21 -21.95 -20.56
N LEU A 571 -23.42 -22.19 -20.03
CA LEU A 571 -23.76 -21.99 -18.61
C LEU A 571 -23.01 -22.93 -17.65
N GLY A 572 -22.37 -23.99 -18.16
CA GLY A 572 -21.52 -24.89 -17.37
C GLY A 572 -20.16 -24.29 -16.99
N GLY A 573 -19.76 -23.19 -17.62
CA GLY A 573 -18.46 -22.54 -17.38
C GLY A 573 -18.52 -21.24 -16.56
N PRO A 574 -17.35 -20.60 -16.33
CA PRO A 574 -17.27 -19.37 -15.55
C PRO A 574 -18.11 -18.25 -16.18
N ALA A 575 -18.92 -17.57 -15.38
CA ALA A 575 -19.74 -16.45 -15.85
C ALA A 575 -18.89 -15.31 -16.46
N THR A 576 -17.65 -15.13 -15.98
CA THR A 576 -16.68 -14.16 -16.50
C THR A 576 -16.29 -14.43 -17.95
N ASN A 577 -16.17 -15.71 -18.33
CA ASN A 577 -15.88 -16.10 -19.71
C ASN A 577 -17.04 -15.76 -20.64
N ILE A 578 -18.29 -15.85 -20.19
CA ILE A 578 -19.45 -15.52 -21.05
C ILE A 578 -19.48 -14.02 -21.40
N ILE A 579 -19.06 -13.15 -20.48
CA ILE A 579 -18.90 -11.72 -20.77
C ILE A 579 -17.82 -11.52 -21.85
N LYS A 580 -16.69 -12.23 -21.74
CA LYS A 580 -15.64 -12.22 -22.77
C LYS A 580 -16.19 -12.70 -24.12
N ILE A 581 -16.91 -13.82 -24.15
CA ILE A 581 -17.55 -14.38 -25.36
C ILE A 581 -18.50 -13.36 -25.98
N TRP A 582 -19.32 -12.65 -25.20
CA TRP A 582 -20.18 -11.58 -25.70
C TRP A 582 -19.39 -10.50 -26.44
N TYR A 583 -18.36 -9.91 -25.82
CA TYR A 583 -17.57 -8.87 -26.46
C TYR A 583 -16.77 -9.37 -27.67
N THR A 584 -16.41 -10.67 -27.70
CA THR A 584 -15.73 -11.28 -28.85
C THR A 584 -16.66 -11.47 -30.05
N TYR A 585 -17.89 -11.98 -29.86
CA TYR A 585 -18.73 -12.49 -30.96
C TYR A 585 -19.98 -11.66 -31.28
N ARG A 586 -20.37 -10.67 -30.45
CA ARG A 586 -21.65 -9.93 -30.60
C ARG A 586 -21.90 -9.28 -31.96
N ASP A 587 -20.85 -8.99 -32.74
CA ASP A 587 -20.95 -8.34 -34.05
C ASP A 587 -20.94 -9.33 -35.22
N GLU A 588 -20.58 -10.59 -34.96
CA GLU A 588 -20.48 -11.67 -35.95
C GLU A 588 -21.71 -12.60 -35.88
N LEU A 589 -22.50 -12.51 -34.80
CA LEU A 589 -23.67 -13.35 -34.59
C LEU A 589 -24.93 -12.85 -35.33
N PRO A 590 -25.75 -13.76 -35.88
CA PRO A 590 -27.08 -13.45 -36.37
C PRO A 590 -27.97 -12.78 -35.30
N PRO A 591 -28.94 -11.92 -35.68
CA PRO A 591 -29.76 -11.15 -34.73
C PRO A 591 -30.41 -11.99 -33.61
N ASP A 592 -30.92 -13.18 -33.95
CA ASP A 592 -31.58 -14.07 -32.99
C ASP A 592 -30.59 -14.63 -31.95
N LEU A 593 -29.42 -15.09 -32.41
CA LEU A 593 -28.37 -15.62 -31.53
C LEU A 593 -27.72 -14.52 -30.70
N LYS A 594 -27.52 -13.35 -31.29
CA LYS A 594 -27.04 -12.15 -30.60
C LYS A 594 -27.97 -11.77 -29.46
N LYS A 595 -29.28 -11.72 -29.70
CA LYS A 595 -30.27 -11.41 -28.66
C LYS A 595 -30.24 -12.45 -27.54
N ARG A 596 -30.14 -13.74 -27.88
CA ARG A 596 -30.03 -14.82 -26.89
C ARG A 596 -28.76 -14.70 -26.03
N LEU A 597 -27.61 -14.44 -26.65
CA LEU A 597 -26.35 -14.27 -25.93
C LEU A 597 -26.35 -13.01 -25.06
N LEU A 598 -26.96 -11.91 -25.53
CA LEU A 598 -27.12 -10.66 -24.77
C LEU A 598 -27.90 -10.89 -23.47
N GLU A 599 -29.03 -11.59 -23.53
CA GLU A 599 -29.84 -11.86 -22.33
C GLU A 599 -29.09 -12.72 -21.31
N ILE A 600 -28.31 -13.71 -21.78
CA ILE A 600 -27.45 -14.53 -20.91
C ILE A 600 -26.34 -13.68 -20.29
N ALA A 601 -25.61 -12.91 -21.11
CA ALA A 601 -24.54 -12.04 -20.66
C ALA A 601 -25.05 -11.00 -19.65
N LYS A 602 -26.22 -10.40 -19.90
CA LYS A 602 -26.87 -9.44 -19.00
C LYS A 602 -27.18 -10.05 -17.64
N ARG A 603 -27.82 -11.22 -17.62
CA ARG A 603 -28.13 -11.95 -16.37
C ARG A 603 -26.87 -12.29 -15.59
N LEU A 604 -25.85 -12.82 -16.27
CA LEU A 604 -24.60 -13.22 -15.63
C LEU A 604 -23.75 -12.05 -15.16
N LEU A 605 -23.77 -10.93 -15.89
CA LEU A 605 -23.11 -9.68 -15.47
C LEU A 605 -23.73 -9.15 -14.17
N ILE A 606 -25.06 -9.18 -14.07
CA ILE A 606 -25.79 -8.84 -12.85
C ILE A 606 -25.41 -9.79 -11.70
N ASP A 607 -25.41 -11.10 -11.94
CA ASP A 607 -25.04 -12.11 -10.93
C ASP A 607 -23.59 -11.99 -10.47
N LEU A 608 -22.66 -11.66 -11.38
CA LEU A 608 -21.26 -11.37 -11.06
C LEU A 608 -21.16 -10.12 -10.19
N GLY A 609 -21.81 -9.01 -10.58
CA GLY A 609 -21.85 -7.79 -9.79
C GLY A 609 -22.36 -8.03 -8.37
N MET A 610 -23.45 -8.79 -8.21
CA MET A 610 -23.97 -9.18 -6.89
C MET A 610 -22.99 -10.04 -6.09
N ARG A 611 -22.36 -11.03 -6.72
CA ARG A 611 -21.39 -11.91 -6.05
C ARG A 611 -20.17 -11.13 -5.57
N TYR A 612 -19.60 -10.30 -6.43
CA TYR A 612 -18.46 -9.48 -6.08
C TYR A 612 -18.84 -8.46 -5.01
N ALA A 613 -20.00 -7.81 -5.08
CA ALA A 613 -20.47 -6.93 -4.01
C ALA A 613 -20.58 -7.66 -2.67
N ARG A 614 -21.11 -8.88 -2.63
CA ARG A 614 -21.19 -9.72 -1.41
C ARG A 614 -19.82 -10.09 -0.84
N GLN A 615 -18.89 -10.51 -1.70
CA GLN A 615 -17.53 -10.88 -1.29
C GLN A 615 -16.74 -9.67 -0.79
N THR A 616 -16.96 -8.51 -1.40
CA THR A 616 -16.32 -7.24 -1.04
C THR A 616 -16.90 -6.69 0.27
N MET A 617 -18.22 -6.73 0.47
CA MET A 617 -18.88 -5.96 1.53
C MET A 617 -19.51 -6.79 2.68
N GLY A 618 -19.45 -8.12 2.63
CA GLY A 618 -19.93 -9.02 3.69
C GLY A 618 -21.47 -9.11 3.81
N SER A 619 -21.98 -10.25 4.30
CA SER A 619 -23.45 -10.44 4.44
C SER A 619 -24.07 -9.59 5.56
N SER A 620 -23.26 -9.07 6.49
CA SER A 620 -23.73 -8.21 7.59
C SER A 620 -24.00 -6.76 7.19
N MET A 621 -23.58 -6.32 5.99
CA MET A 621 -23.86 -4.96 5.48
C MET A 621 -24.91 -4.93 4.36
N LEU A 622 -25.18 -6.06 3.70
CA LEU A 622 -26.24 -6.20 2.69
C LEU A 622 -27.64 -6.34 3.30
N GLY A 623 -27.74 -6.83 4.53
CA GLY A 623 -28.81 -6.41 5.44
C GLY A 623 -28.33 -5.09 6.02
N GLY A 624 -28.95 -3.99 5.60
CA GLY A 624 -28.42 -2.64 5.78
C GLY A 624 -27.70 -2.46 7.10
N ILE A 625 -26.46 -1.96 7.02
CA ILE A 625 -25.66 -1.41 8.12
C ILE A 625 -26.62 -1.03 9.24
N GLN A 626 -26.59 -1.76 10.37
CA GLN A 626 -27.32 -1.31 11.55
C GLN A 626 -26.84 0.12 11.78
N GLU A 627 -27.74 1.07 11.57
CA GLU A 627 -27.56 2.43 12.01
C GLU A 627 -27.13 2.32 13.47
N SER A 628 -25.93 2.84 13.76
CA SER A 628 -25.55 3.07 15.14
C SER A 628 -26.71 3.83 15.78
N THR A 629 -27.34 3.27 16.82
CA THR A 629 -28.46 3.86 17.58
C THR A 629 -28.04 5.09 18.39
N THR A 630 -26.94 5.73 18.03
CA THR A 630 -26.51 6.99 18.62
C THR A 630 -27.31 8.11 17.96
N VAL A 631 -28.39 8.49 18.62
CA VAL A 631 -29.14 9.70 18.31
C VAL A 631 -28.59 10.88 19.08
N ARG A 632 -28.55 12.05 18.45
CA ARG A 632 -28.19 13.30 19.12
C ARG A 632 -29.13 14.44 18.74
N PRO A 633 -29.23 15.50 19.56
CA PRO A 633 -29.98 16.70 19.21
C PRO A 633 -29.53 17.28 17.87
N PHE A 634 -30.52 17.68 17.08
CA PHE A 634 -30.37 18.37 15.81
C PHE A 634 -29.62 19.69 16.04
N ARG A 635 -28.61 19.92 15.21
CA ARG A 635 -27.82 21.14 15.17
C ARG A 635 -28.09 21.83 13.85
N ILE A 636 -28.04 23.15 13.87
CA ILE A 636 -28.15 23.97 12.66
C ILE A 636 -27.02 23.54 11.69
N GLY A 637 -27.41 22.94 10.56
CA GLY A 637 -26.51 22.34 9.57
C GLY A 637 -26.66 20.83 9.37
N ASP A 638 -27.42 20.13 10.24
CA ASP A 638 -27.74 18.71 10.03
C ASP A 638 -28.76 18.52 8.91
N ASP A 639 -28.69 17.37 8.22
CA ASP A 639 -29.66 17.03 7.19
C ASP A 639 -31.01 16.69 7.83
N ILE A 640 -32.07 17.27 7.28
CA ILE A 640 -33.45 17.09 7.76
C ILE A 640 -33.88 15.64 7.54
N ASP A 641 -33.36 14.99 6.51
CA ASP A 641 -33.66 13.59 6.18
C ASP A 641 -33.12 12.61 7.23
N LEU A 642 -32.19 13.04 8.10
CA LEU A 642 -31.61 12.23 9.17
C LEU A 642 -32.36 12.39 10.51
N ILE A 643 -33.42 13.21 10.56
CA ILE A 643 -34.25 13.38 11.75
C ILE A 643 -35.07 12.11 11.98
N ASN A 644 -34.81 11.44 13.10
CA ASN A 644 -35.61 10.31 13.56
C ASN A 644 -36.80 10.84 14.36
N LEU A 645 -37.95 10.96 13.69
CA LEU A 645 -39.18 11.48 14.29
C LEU A 645 -39.72 10.57 15.40
N GLU A 646 -39.56 9.26 15.31
CA GLU A 646 -40.04 8.32 16.33
C GLU A 646 -39.25 8.50 17.63
N GLU A 647 -37.93 8.49 17.55
CA GLU A 647 -37.06 8.71 18.71
C GLU A 647 -37.22 10.12 19.29
N THR A 648 -37.43 11.13 18.44
CA THR A 648 -37.76 12.50 18.85
C THR A 648 -39.04 12.54 19.68
N ILE A 649 -40.09 11.86 19.23
CA ILE A 649 -41.39 11.80 19.92
C ILE A 649 -41.22 11.06 21.24
N ASP A 650 -40.55 9.92 21.25
CA ASP A 650 -40.32 9.12 22.46
C ASP A 650 -39.49 9.89 23.49
N ALA A 651 -38.47 10.63 23.06
CA ALA A 651 -37.68 11.49 23.94
C ALA A 651 -38.51 12.64 24.53
N LEU A 652 -39.37 13.29 23.73
CA LEU A 652 -40.27 14.35 24.20
C LEU A 652 -41.30 13.81 25.20
N LEU A 653 -41.86 12.63 24.93
CA LEU A 653 -42.80 11.96 25.83
C LEU A 653 -42.12 11.49 27.12
N ALA A 654 -40.88 10.97 27.05
CA ALA A 654 -40.08 10.59 28.21
C ALA A 654 -39.70 11.79 29.09
N GLN A 655 -39.55 12.98 28.48
CA GLN A 655 -39.40 14.25 29.20
C GLN A 655 -40.71 14.80 29.77
N GLY A 656 -41.84 14.09 29.60
CA GLY A 656 -43.16 14.46 30.11
C GLY A 656 -43.88 15.53 29.30
N ARG A 657 -43.40 15.85 28.08
CA ARG A 657 -44.05 16.83 27.19
C ARG A 657 -45.18 16.15 26.41
N THR A 658 -46.41 16.34 26.87
CA THR A 658 -47.63 15.79 26.24
C THR A 658 -48.37 16.76 25.32
N ASN A 659 -47.90 18.01 25.23
CA ASN A 659 -48.51 19.06 24.43
C ASN A 659 -47.44 19.70 23.54
N PHE A 660 -47.36 19.29 22.28
CA PHE A 660 -46.37 19.68 21.26
C PHE A 660 -46.46 21.15 20.79
N LYS A 661 -47.01 22.06 21.61
CA LYS A 661 -47.18 23.48 21.28
C LYS A 661 -45.89 24.29 21.29
N ILE A 662 -44.85 23.80 21.95
CA ILE A 662 -43.52 24.42 22.00
C ILE A 662 -42.51 23.33 21.69
N ILE A 663 -41.97 23.34 20.47
CA ILE A 663 -40.88 22.48 20.00
C ILE A 663 -39.74 23.40 19.58
N GLU A 664 -38.55 23.14 20.11
CA GLU A 664 -37.31 23.81 19.74
C GLU A 664 -36.51 22.95 18.77
N THR A 665 -35.62 23.55 17.98
CA THR A 665 -34.83 22.79 17.00
C THR A 665 -33.96 21.71 17.64
N SER A 666 -33.53 21.89 18.88
CA SER A 666 -32.77 20.89 19.65
C SER A 666 -33.60 19.70 20.14
N ASP A 667 -34.94 19.77 20.03
CA ASP A 667 -35.82 18.67 20.41
C ASP A 667 -35.78 17.55 19.37
N PHE A 668 -35.46 17.86 18.11
CA PHE A 668 -35.32 16.85 17.07
C PHE A 668 -34.05 16.03 17.26
N LEU A 669 -34.18 14.72 17.20
CA LEU A 669 -33.08 13.77 17.30
C LEU A 669 -32.67 13.29 15.90
N VAL A 670 -31.36 13.28 15.67
CA VAL A 670 -30.72 12.92 14.39
C VAL A 670 -29.88 11.68 14.60
N THR A 671 -29.99 10.70 13.71
CA THR A 671 -29.21 9.46 13.75
C THR A 671 -27.76 9.70 13.26
N GLU A 672 -26.76 9.31 14.05
CA GLU A 672 -25.35 9.35 13.63
C GLU A 672 -24.96 8.08 12.86
N THR A 673 -24.79 8.19 11.54
CA THR A 673 -24.11 7.18 10.74
C THR A 673 -22.60 7.29 10.95
N TYR A 674 -21.97 6.28 11.56
CA TYR A 674 -20.54 6.29 11.90
C TYR A 674 -19.59 6.32 10.67
N GLN A 675 -20.12 6.06 9.47
CA GLN A 675 -19.53 6.47 8.20
C GLN A 675 -20.66 7.03 7.35
N GLY A 676 -20.59 8.32 7.00
CA GLY A 676 -21.68 9.05 6.35
C GLY A 676 -21.99 8.58 4.93
N HIS A 677 -23.14 9.04 4.39
CA HIS A 677 -23.50 8.90 2.97
C HIS A 677 -22.30 9.18 2.06
N ARG A 678 -22.00 8.21 1.18
CA ARG A 678 -20.92 8.28 0.22
C ARG A 678 -21.49 8.57 -1.17
N ALA A 679 -20.68 9.21 -2.00
CA ALA A 679 -20.97 9.39 -3.42
C ALA A 679 -19.85 8.78 -4.25
N PHE A 680 -20.23 8.00 -5.25
CA PHE A 680 -19.32 7.36 -6.18
C PHE A 680 -19.63 7.79 -7.60
N TYR A 681 -18.58 8.09 -8.37
CA TYR A 681 -18.71 8.42 -9.77
C TYR A 681 -17.68 7.65 -10.58
N TRP A 682 -18.15 6.80 -11.48
CA TRP A 682 -17.32 5.96 -12.34
C TRP A 682 -17.22 6.56 -13.73
N ALA A 683 -16.01 6.80 -14.21
CA ALA A 683 -15.74 7.14 -15.59
C ALA A 683 -14.94 5.99 -16.24
N LEU A 684 -15.55 5.37 -17.26
CA LEU A 684 -15.00 4.22 -17.95
C LEU A 684 -14.55 4.59 -19.36
N ASP A 685 -13.31 4.27 -19.67
CA ASP A 685 -12.75 4.44 -21.00
C ASP A 685 -13.31 3.39 -21.98
N LYS A 686 -13.86 3.86 -23.10
CA LYS A 686 -14.30 3.08 -24.26
C LYS A 686 -13.59 3.50 -25.54
N SER A 687 -12.39 4.05 -25.46
CA SER A 687 -11.58 4.41 -26.62
C SER A 687 -11.16 3.19 -27.45
N GLY A 688 -10.61 3.43 -28.65
CA GLY A 688 -10.18 2.33 -29.53
C GLY A 688 -9.11 1.40 -28.94
N SER A 689 -8.26 1.87 -28.02
CA SER A 689 -7.25 1.05 -27.34
C SER A 689 -7.86 0.10 -26.29
N MET A 690 -9.12 0.35 -25.92
CA MET A 690 -9.94 -0.50 -25.07
C MET A 690 -10.69 -1.58 -25.85
N ASP A 691 -10.49 -1.70 -27.18
CA ASP A 691 -11.10 -2.71 -28.05
C ASP A 691 -10.50 -4.12 -27.84
N ALA A 692 -10.63 -4.62 -26.62
CA ALA A 692 -10.26 -5.95 -26.20
C ALA A 692 -11.37 -6.53 -25.32
N PRO A 693 -11.87 -7.75 -25.61
CA PRO A 693 -12.95 -8.38 -24.82
C PRO A 693 -12.66 -8.47 -23.33
N LYS A 694 -11.39 -8.65 -22.96
CA LYS A 694 -10.93 -8.69 -21.55
C LYS A 694 -11.10 -7.33 -20.86
N LYS A 695 -10.73 -6.22 -21.55
CA LYS A 695 -10.76 -4.86 -20.98
C LYS A 695 -12.20 -4.38 -20.75
N LEU A 696 -13.04 -4.39 -21.80
CA LEU A 696 -14.44 -3.96 -21.66
C LEU A 696 -15.24 -4.84 -20.70
N GLY A 697 -15.00 -6.17 -20.73
CA GLY A 697 -15.62 -7.10 -19.81
C GLY A 697 -15.29 -6.79 -18.35
N MET A 698 -14.01 -6.49 -18.06
CA MET A 698 -13.56 -6.11 -16.74
C MET A 698 -14.20 -4.81 -16.25
N LEU A 699 -14.28 -3.80 -17.11
CA LEU A 699 -14.93 -2.52 -16.78
C LEU A 699 -16.41 -2.69 -16.46
N ALA A 700 -17.14 -3.45 -17.28
CA ALA A 700 -18.55 -3.73 -17.06
C ALA A 700 -18.79 -4.43 -15.71
N ILE A 701 -17.98 -5.43 -15.37
CA ILE A 701 -18.09 -6.14 -14.09
C ILE A 701 -17.75 -5.20 -12.92
N SER A 702 -16.75 -4.33 -13.06
CA SER A 702 -16.35 -3.38 -12.00
C SER A 702 -17.47 -2.42 -11.61
N VAL A 703 -18.15 -1.83 -12.61
CA VAL A 703 -19.27 -0.92 -12.37
C VAL A 703 -20.44 -1.64 -11.73
N MET A 704 -20.72 -2.87 -12.17
CA MET A 704 -21.80 -3.67 -11.62
C MET A 704 -21.55 -4.09 -10.18
N ALA A 705 -20.30 -4.43 -9.83
CA ALA A 705 -19.90 -4.69 -8.45
C ALA A 705 -20.08 -3.44 -7.57
N GLY A 706 -19.64 -2.27 -8.04
CA GLY A 706 -19.85 -0.99 -7.36
C GLY A 706 -21.34 -0.70 -7.15
N LEU A 707 -22.15 -0.77 -8.20
CA LEU A 707 -23.59 -0.50 -8.16
C LEU A 707 -24.33 -1.35 -7.11
N TYR A 708 -23.95 -2.63 -6.95
CA TYR A 708 -24.58 -3.51 -5.96
C TYR A 708 -24.06 -3.33 -4.53
N GLY A 709 -22.80 -2.93 -4.36
CA GLY A 709 -22.24 -2.61 -3.05
C GLY A 709 -22.77 -1.29 -2.46
N ILE A 710 -23.07 -0.33 -3.33
CA ILE A 710 -23.28 1.09 -2.99
C ILE A 710 -24.79 1.44 -2.99
N LYS A 711 -25.69 0.45 -2.86
CA LYS A 711 -27.15 0.62 -3.06
C LYS A 711 -27.87 1.70 -2.21
N LYS A 712 -27.24 2.20 -1.13
CA LYS A 712 -27.77 3.29 -0.26
C LYS A 712 -27.10 4.65 -0.48
N ASP A 713 -26.14 4.71 -1.40
CA ASP A 713 -25.24 5.83 -1.64
C ASP A 713 -25.47 6.44 -3.04
N ASP A 714 -25.00 7.67 -3.23
CA ASP A 714 -25.11 8.42 -4.47
C ASP A 714 -24.18 7.80 -5.54
N PHE A 715 -24.70 7.31 -6.68
CA PHE A 715 -23.89 6.57 -7.67
C PHE A 715 -24.12 7.04 -9.11
N GLY A 716 -23.05 7.48 -9.78
CA GLY A 716 -23.02 7.89 -11.18
C GLY A 716 -22.02 7.08 -12.02
N VAL A 717 -22.32 6.91 -13.32
CA VAL A 717 -21.51 6.18 -14.29
C VAL A 717 -21.55 6.87 -15.64
N VAL A 718 -20.37 7.03 -16.24
CA VAL A 718 -20.20 7.49 -17.62
C VAL A 718 -19.22 6.62 -18.37
N LEU A 719 -19.43 6.54 -19.68
CA LEU A 719 -18.47 5.99 -20.63
C LEU A 719 -17.84 7.15 -21.40
N PHE A 720 -16.54 7.12 -21.67
CA PHE A 720 -15.88 8.18 -22.42
C PHE A 720 -14.93 7.65 -23.49
N ASP A 721 -14.89 8.34 -24.62
CA ASP A 721 -13.87 8.25 -25.67
C ASP A 721 -13.45 9.68 -26.05
N ASN A 722 -13.68 10.13 -27.28
CA ASN A 722 -13.65 11.56 -27.64
C ASN A 722 -14.90 12.32 -27.20
N MET A 723 -15.96 11.62 -26.78
CA MET A 723 -17.19 12.15 -26.20
C MET A 723 -17.53 11.40 -24.90
N THR A 724 -18.21 12.07 -23.97
CA THR A 724 -18.71 11.45 -22.75
C THR A 724 -20.18 11.07 -22.91
N HIS A 725 -20.51 9.81 -22.63
CA HIS A 725 -21.85 9.24 -22.66
C HIS A 725 -22.30 8.92 -21.24
N VAL A 726 -23.42 9.50 -20.84
CA VAL A 726 -23.97 9.31 -19.49
C VAL A 726 -24.80 8.04 -19.43
N VAL A 727 -24.40 7.09 -18.58
CA VAL A 727 -25.16 5.86 -18.31
C VAL A 727 -26.15 6.11 -17.17
N LYS A 728 -25.66 6.74 -16.10
CA LYS A 728 -26.45 7.12 -14.92
C LYS A 728 -25.82 8.34 -14.26
N GLU A 729 -26.63 9.34 -13.92
CA GLU A 729 -26.19 10.46 -13.08
C GLU A 729 -26.42 10.16 -11.59
N ILE A 730 -25.68 10.83 -10.70
CA ILE A 730 -25.88 10.71 -9.25
C ILE A 730 -27.31 11.12 -8.84
N SER A 731 -27.85 12.15 -9.50
CA SER A 731 -29.22 12.65 -9.30
C SER A 731 -30.30 11.60 -9.59
N GLN A 732 -30.00 10.61 -10.43
CA GLN A 732 -30.95 9.61 -10.91
C GLN A 732 -31.03 8.41 -9.96
N ARG A 733 -31.79 8.57 -8.87
CA ARG A 733 -31.94 7.55 -7.81
C ARG A 733 -32.63 6.25 -8.24
N THR A 734 -33.43 6.26 -9.33
CA THR A 734 -34.34 5.15 -9.69
C THR A 734 -33.97 4.40 -10.98
N VAL A 735 -32.73 4.47 -11.46
CA VAL A 735 -32.32 3.74 -12.68
C VAL A 735 -32.29 2.24 -12.42
N ALA A 736 -33.01 1.46 -13.23
CA ALA A 736 -33.02 0.00 -13.18
C ALA A 736 -31.63 -0.57 -13.47
N VAL A 737 -31.19 -1.54 -12.65
CA VAL A 737 -29.88 -2.18 -12.79
C VAL A 737 -29.73 -2.88 -14.14
N GLU A 738 -30.83 -3.42 -14.66
CA GLU A 738 -30.94 -4.06 -15.95
C GLU A 738 -30.63 -3.09 -17.10
N LYS A 739 -30.98 -1.81 -16.95
CA LYS A 739 -30.67 -0.78 -17.94
C LYS A 739 -29.17 -0.50 -17.95
N VAL A 740 -28.56 -0.30 -16.77
CA VAL A 740 -27.11 -0.08 -16.64
C VAL A 740 -26.33 -1.26 -17.22
N ALA A 741 -26.72 -2.49 -16.90
CA ALA A 741 -26.08 -3.69 -17.46
C ALA A 741 -26.19 -3.76 -18.99
N ALA A 742 -27.33 -3.38 -19.57
CA ALA A 742 -27.51 -3.34 -21.02
C ALA A 742 -26.62 -2.25 -21.65
N ASP A 743 -26.62 -1.04 -21.11
CA ASP A 743 -25.82 0.09 -21.58
C ASP A 743 -24.31 -0.25 -21.56
N LEU A 744 -23.83 -0.97 -20.54
CA LEU A 744 -22.44 -1.45 -20.44
C LEU A 744 -22.12 -2.53 -21.48
N LEU A 745 -23.01 -3.49 -21.71
CA LEU A 745 -22.80 -4.57 -22.68
C LEU A 745 -22.87 -4.10 -24.13
N GLU A 746 -23.64 -3.04 -24.40
CA GLU A 746 -23.76 -2.41 -25.72
C GLU A 746 -22.64 -1.40 -26.01
N ALA A 747 -21.86 -1.02 -25.01
CA ALA A 747 -20.71 -0.12 -25.16
C ALA A 747 -19.76 -0.63 -26.26
N ARG A 748 -19.46 0.24 -27.22
CA ARG A 748 -18.51 -0.03 -28.31
C ARG A 748 -17.23 0.76 -28.07
N ALA A 749 -16.09 0.07 -28.19
CA ALA A 749 -14.81 0.73 -28.23
C ALA A 749 -14.68 1.52 -29.54
N GLY A 750 -14.22 2.77 -29.48
CA GLY A 750 -14.05 3.61 -30.65
C GLY A 750 -13.60 5.02 -30.30
N GLY A 751 -13.21 5.81 -31.31
CA GLY A 751 -12.77 7.19 -31.11
C GLY A 751 -11.39 7.33 -30.47
N GLY A 752 -11.03 8.58 -30.15
CA GLY A 752 -9.83 8.91 -29.36
C GLY A 752 -10.09 8.79 -27.86
N THR A 753 -9.09 9.10 -27.04
CA THR A 753 -9.21 8.99 -25.57
C THR A 753 -9.15 10.38 -24.94
N GLY A 754 -10.30 10.94 -24.56
CA GLY A 754 -10.44 12.28 -23.97
C GLY A 754 -11.15 12.24 -22.62
N GLY A 755 -10.42 12.50 -21.54
CA GLY A 755 -10.92 12.44 -20.17
C GLY A 755 -11.57 13.73 -19.65
N GLN A 756 -11.39 14.89 -20.31
CA GLN A 756 -11.75 16.18 -19.69
C GLN A 756 -13.24 16.27 -19.34
N GLU A 757 -14.13 15.80 -20.21
CA GLU A 757 -15.57 15.97 -20.03
C GLU A 757 -16.12 15.03 -18.96
N SER A 758 -15.57 13.82 -18.85
CA SER A 758 -15.96 12.86 -17.82
C SER A 758 -15.56 13.35 -16.43
N ILE A 759 -14.38 13.95 -16.29
CA ILE A 759 -13.89 14.55 -15.05
C ILE A 759 -14.69 15.83 -14.70
N ARG A 760 -15.01 16.69 -15.69
CA ARG A 760 -15.87 17.87 -15.48
C ARG A 760 -17.26 17.48 -15.00
N LEU A 761 -17.84 16.44 -15.58
CA LEU A 761 -19.16 15.96 -15.20
C LEU A 761 -19.13 15.32 -13.80
N ALA A 762 -18.06 14.60 -13.46
CA ALA A 762 -17.84 14.09 -12.10
C ALA A 762 -17.79 15.24 -11.08
N LEU A 763 -16.99 16.29 -11.35
CA LEU A 763 -16.91 17.47 -10.49
C LEU A 763 -18.29 18.11 -10.25
N ARG A 764 -19.08 18.33 -11.31
CA ARG A 764 -20.44 18.88 -11.18
C ARG A 764 -21.36 17.97 -10.36
N ASN A 765 -21.34 16.67 -10.64
CA ASN A 765 -22.16 15.69 -9.90
C ASN A 765 -21.78 15.65 -8.41
N PHE A 766 -20.49 15.82 -8.09
CA PHE A 766 -20.02 15.90 -6.71
C PHE A 766 -20.29 17.23 -6.04
N GLU A 767 -20.28 18.36 -6.76
CA GLU A 767 -20.68 19.67 -6.23
C GLU A 767 -22.16 19.65 -5.78
N ASP A 768 -23.03 18.98 -6.54
CA ASP A 768 -24.46 18.85 -6.22
C ASP A 768 -24.76 17.77 -5.18
N SER A 769 -23.82 16.86 -4.88
CA SER A 769 -24.00 15.80 -3.89
C SER A 769 -23.70 16.28 -2.47
N LYS A 770 -24.62 15.96 -1.55
CA LYS A 770 -24.50 16.18 -0.10
C LYS A 770 -23.66 15.11 0.61
N ALA A 771 -23.12 14.12 -0.11
CA ALA A 771 -22.33 13.05 0.49
C ALA A 771 -21.10 13.58 1.25
N LYS A 772 -20.85 13.00 2.43
CA LYS A 772 -19.69 13.36 3.27
C LYS A 772 -18.38 12.84 2.69
N GLU A 773 -18.44 11.72 1.98
CA GLU A 773 -17.30 11.11 1.32
C GLU A 773 -17.58 10.97 -0.17
N LYS A 774 -16.64 11.43 -1.01
CA LYS A 774 -16.81 11.50 -2.46
C LYS A 774 -15.66 10.75 -3.11
N ILE A 775 -15.96 9.79 -3.99
CA ILE A 775 -14.96 8.90 -4.58
C ILE A 775 -15.15 8.87 -6.10
N PHE A 776 -14.17 9.42 -6.80
CA PHE A 776 -14.09 9.39 -8.26
C PHE A 776 -13.21 8.22 -8.70
N ILE A 777 -13.76 7.37 -9.58
CA ILE A 777 -13.06 6.20 -10.10
C ILE A 777 -12.91 6.36 -11.61
N PHE A 778 -11.66 6.41 -12.04
CA PHE A 778 -11.27 6.68 -13.42
C PHE A 778 -10.60 5.45 -14.01
N ALA A 779 -11.30 4.72 -14.87
CA ALA A 779 -10.83 3.45 -15.40
C ALA A 779 -10.43 3.60 -16.87
N THR A 780 -9.13 3.49 -17.17
CA THR A 780 -8.53 3.79 -18.48
C THR A 780 -7.17 3.12 -18.62
N ASP A 781 -6.66 2.99 -19.84
CA ASP A 781 -5.27 2.60 -20.11
C ASP A 781 -4.30 3.81 -20.12
N MET A 782 -4.77 5.01 -19.78
CA MET A 782 -3.98 6.23 -19.60
C MET A 782 -3.27 6.75 -20.86
N TYR A 783 -3.72 6.36 -22.06
CA TYR A 783 -3.31 6.99 -23.31
C TYR A 783 -4.18 8.22 -23.65
N LEU A 784 -4.34 9.15 -22.70
CA LEU A 784 -5.19 10.32 -22.85
C LEU A 784 -4.60 11.35 -23.83
N SER A 785 -5.42 11.79 -24.78
CA SER A 785 -5.09 12.90 -25.69
C SER A 785 -5.09 14.27 -25.00
N ASP A 786 -5.77 14.39 -23.86
CA ASP A 786 -5.95 15.60 -23.06
C ASP A 786 -5.42 15.44 -21.63
N GLN A 787 -4.36 14.63 -21.45
CA GLN A 787 -3.73 14.30 -20.16
C GLN A 787 -3.50 15.53 -19.27
N LYS A 788 -2.90 16.60 -19.82
CA LYS A 788 -2.60 17.83 -19.04
C LYS A 788 -3.85 18.50 -18.50
N ILE A 789 -4.93 18.54 -19.30
CA ILE A 789 -6.21 19.11 -18.90
C ILE A 789 -6.85 18.24 -17.81
N CYS A 790 -6.74 16.93 -17.93
CA CYS A 790 -7.21 15.99 -16.91
C CYS A 790 -6.48 16.19 -15.57
N GLU A 791 -5.16 16.35 -15.59
CA GLU A 791 -4.34 16.68 -14.41
C GLU A 791 -4.82 17.97 -13.71
N ASP A 792 -5.04 19.04 -14.47
CA ASP A 792 -5.51 20.33 -13.93
C ASP A 792 -6.92 20.21 -13.35
N LEU A 793 -7.78 19.36 -13.93
CA LEU A 793 -9.13 19.11 -13.44
C LEU A 793 -9.16 18.25 -12.17
N VAL A 794 -8.34 17.19 -12.09
CA VAL A 794 -8.26 16.37 -10.86
C VAL A 794 -7.59 17.12 -9.71
N GLU A 795 -6.71 18.09 -9.97
CA GLU A 795 -6.16 18.96 -8.92
C GLU A 795 -7.27 19.76 -8.21
N ARG A 796 -8.37 20.08 -8.92
CA ARG A 796 -9.57 20.72 -8.34
C ARG A 796 -10.41 19.77 -7.48
N MET A 797 -10.22 18.46 -7.56
CA MET A 797 -10.92 17.48 -6.72
C MET A 797 -10.44 17.51 -5.27
N LYS A 798 -9.17 17.88 -5.04
CA LYS A 798 -8.54 17.95 -3.72
C LYS A 798 -9.27 18.87 -2.72
N PRO A 799 -9.52 20.17 -3.00
CA PRO A 799 -10.23 21.04 -2.06
C PRO A 799 -11.68 20.61 -1.81
N LEU A 800 -12.27 19.80 -2.71
CA LEU A 800 -13.63 19.27 -2.57
C LEU A 800 -13.68 17.96 -1.76
N GLY A 801 -12.52 17.45 -1.29
CA GLY A 801 -12.45 16.20 -0.53
C GLY A 801 -12.80 14.96 -1.36
N ILE A 802 -12.67 15.04 -2.69
CA ILE A 802 -12.97 13.92 -3.59
C ILE A 802 -11.73 13.05 -3.70
N LYS A 803 -11.84 11.77 -3.34
CA LYS A 803 -10.79 10.75 -3.46
C LYS A 803 -10.74 10.24 -4.91
N LEU A 804 -9.57 10.25 -5.54
CA LEU A 804 -9.35 9.71 -6.88
C LEU A 804 -8.81 8.28 -6.81
N ILE A 805 -9.39 7.38 -7.59
CA ILE A 805 -8.87 6.02 -7.83
C ILE A 805 -8.71 5.85 -9.34
N VAL A 806 -7.49 5.59 -9.80
CA VAL A 806 -7.21 5.28 -11.21
C VAL A 806 -7.13 3.77 -11.36
N LEU A 807 -8.06 3.17 -12.11
CA LEU A 807 -8.07 1.74 -12.40
C LEU A 807 -7.41 1.50 -13.77
N VAL A 808 -6.31 0.77 -13.79
CA VAL A 808 -5.54 0.51 -15.03
C VAL A 808 -5.35 -1.00 -15.27
N PRO A 809 -5.38 -1.49 -16.52
CA PRO A 809 -5.01 -2.87 -16.82
C PRO A 809 -3.51 -3.07 -16.63
N THR A 810 -3.10 -4.11 -15.89
CA THR A 810 -1.67 -4.38 -15.65
C THR A 810 -0.93 -4.63 -16.97
N GLY A 811 0.21 -3.95 -17.16
CA GLY A 811 1.10 -4.15 -18.32
C GLY A 811 0.60 -3.57 -19.66
N GLU A 812 -0.64 -3.09 -19.74
CA GLU A 812 -1.25 -2.55 -20.97
C GLU A 812 -1.76 -1.10 -20.78
N HIS A 813 -1.05 -0.30 -19.99
CA HIS A 813 -1.36 1.11 -19.73
C HIS A 813 -0.10 1.97 -19.74
N ASN A 814 -0.26 3.30 -19.74
CA ASN A 814 0.85 4.24 -19.52
C ASN A 814 1.08 4.49 -18.03
N PRO A 815 2.10 3.87 -17.39
CA PRO A 815 2.31 3.96 -15.95
C PRO A 815 2.68 5.38 -15.52
N GLN A 816 3.47 6.10 -16.33
CA GLN A 816 3.88 7.46 -15.99
C GLN A 816 2.67 8.39 -15.92
N ALA A 817 1.81 8.37 -16.95
CA ALA A 817 0.59 9.18 -16.98
C ALA A 817 -0.39 8.83 -15.85
N ALA A 818 -0.52 7.53 -15.51
CA ALA A 818 -1.34 7.06 -14.39
C ALA A 818 -0.87 7.66 -13.05
N HIS A 819 0.43 7.55 -12.78
CA HIS A 819 1.04 8.04 -11.54
C HIS A 819 1.02 9.57 -11.45
N GLU A 820 1.24 10.28 -12.57
CA GLU A 820 1.16 11.75 -12.62
C GLU A 820 -0.25 12.24 -12.31
N LEU A 821 -1.28 11.63 -12.92
CA LEU A 821 -2.68 11.97 -12.66
C LEU A 821 -3.07 11.68 -11.20
N ALA A 822 -2.72 10.50 -10.68
CA ALA A 822 -2.99 10.13 -9.30
C ALA A 822 -2.30 11.06 -8.30
N LYS A 823 -1.02 11.39 -8.54
CA LYS A 823 -0.25 12.34 -7.71
C LYS A 823 -0.91 13.72 -7.67
N LYS A 824 -1.38 14.22 -8.82
CA LYS A 824 -2.09 15.50 -8.92
C LYS A 824 -3.43 15.50 -8.19
N GLY A 825 -4.18 14.40 -8.25
CA GLY A 825 -5.46 14.24 -7.56
C GLY A 825 -5.39 13.76 -6.11
N HIS A 826 -4.19 13.57 -5.52
CA HIS A 826 -4.00 12.84 -4.26
C HIS A 826 -4.73 11.48 -4.23
N GLY A 827 -4.76 10.81 -5.39
CA GLY A 827 -5.39 9.52 -5.60
C GLY A 827 -4.41 8.37 -5.55
N VAL A 828 -4.93 7.18 -5.81
CA VAL A 828 -4.14 5.95 -5.93
C VAL A 828 -4.33 5.31 -7.30
N VAL A 829 -3.29 4.64 -7.79
CA VAL A 829 -3.36 3.79 -8.97
C VAL A 829 -3.58 2.36 -8.52
N LEU A 830 -4.52 1.66 -9.15
CA LEU A 830 -4.78 0.25 -8.94
C LEU A 830 -4.61 -0.48 -10.27
N ASP A 831 -3.54 -1.23 -10.38
CA ASP A 831 -3.33 -2.20 -11.45
C ASP A 831 -4.32 -3.36 -11.31
N ILE A 832 -4.90 -3.82 -12.41
CA ILE A 832 -5.80 -4.98 -12.42
C ILE A 832 -5.38 -5.97 -13.51
N ASP A 833 -4.95 -7.16 -13.08
CA ASP A 833 -4.57 -8.30 -13.90
C ASP A 833 -5.78 -9.20 -14.23
N SER A 834 -6.66 -9.37 -13.24
CA SER A 834 -7.84 -10.22 -13.28
C SER A 834 -9.02 -9.54 -12.58
N ILE A 835 -10.23 -9.85 -13.03
CA ILE A 835 -11.47 -9.37 -12.40
C ILE A 835 -11.61 -9.91 -10.97
N ASP A 836 -11.03 -11.07 -10.67
CA ASP A 836 -11.16 -11.73 -9.36
C ASP A 836 -10.45 -11.01 -8.22
N GLU A 837 -9.42 -10.20 -8.52
CA GLU A 837 -8.69 -9.41 -7.51
C GLU A 837 -9.29 -8.02 -7.26
N LEU A 838 -10.20 -7.58 -8.14
CA LEU A 838 -10.86 -6.29 -8.04
C LEU A 838 -11.55 -6.04 -6.67
N PRO A 839 -12.31 -7.00 -6.09
CA PRO A 839 -12.84 -6.89 -4.73
C PRO A 839 -11.79 -6.53 -3.67
N ALA A 840 -10.69 -7.27 -3.65
CA ALA A 840 -9.64 -7.13 -2.64
C ALA A 840 -8.89 -5.81 -2.82
N LYS A 841 -8.61 -5.41 -4.06
CA LYS A 841 -7.92 -4.16 -4.39
C LYS A 841 -8.79 -2.93 -4.07
N LEU A 842 -10.09 -2.95 -4.42
CA LEU A 842 -11.01 -1.86 -4.07
C LEU A 842 -11.23 -1.75 -2.55
N LEU A 843 -11.33 -2.86 -1.82
CA LEU A 843 -11.47 -2.85 -0.35
C LEU A 843 -10.29 -2.17 0.35
N ARG A 844 -9.06 -2.46 -0.08
CA ARG A 844 -7.85 -1.86 0.51
C ARG A 844 -7.86 -0.33 0.44
N VAL A 845 -8.47 0.22 -0.60
CA VAL A 845 -8.50 1.67 -0.84
C VAL A 845 -9.72 2.35 -0.23
N THR A 846 -10.82 1.61 -0.07
CA THR A 846 -12.11 2.15 0.43
C THR A 846 -12.34 1.93 1.93
N ASN A 847 -11.57 1.05 2.59
CA ASN A 847 -11.60 0.82 4.05
C ASN A 847 -10.52 1.59 4.85
N TYR A 848 -10.02 2.70 4.30
CA TYR A 848 -9.32 3.73 5.08
C TYR A 848 -10.30 4.70 5.72
#